data_AF-I3QDM4-F1
#
_entry.id   AF-I3QDM4-F1
#
_cell.length_a   1.000
_cell.length_b   1.000
_cell.length_c   1.000
_cell.angle_alpha   90.00
_cell.angle_beta   90.00
_cell.angle_gamma   90.00
#
_symmetry.space_group_name_H-M   'P 1'
#
loop_
_entity.id
_entity.type
_entity.pdbx_description
1 polymer ?
#
loop_
_entity_poly.entity_id
_entity_poly.type
_entity_poly.pdbx_seq_one_letter_code
_entity_poly.pdbx_strand_id
1 'polypeptide(L)'
;MTRPAPRVVEALNAALHRLFEERSSLHLLGEDVRDPYGGAFKVTRGLSTRHPDRVLSTPISEAGITGVAGGLALAGDQAIVEMMFGDFAALAFDQILNLISKSVTMYGDRVPMPVVVRCPVGGNRGYGPTHSQSLQKHFVGVPNLALYETSPFHDPYAQLAEGLDRGPAMLFEDKVLYTRRMFRDGVVDEHHRFAMRGGSTGWAHVSPMDGTVADVVLICPGGTTHRALDAARILRARGIAAHVLVPARLYPPDLEPVLPLLADARLVAVAEESTEGGTWGAEIAARVHTRIWSHLRSPVLQLNSADSVVPTAPHLESRVLLGAERIAAEIEKGAARSLQPRGPAAPLVTAGSETAGAGAGEQPAAAAVDSAEPAAGAPVAVPKLNNNDTAYLVVRWFADDGAYIGEGDPLVELETSKAVEEIAAPADGHLRIRAAEGSEVEVGDLLAELFAEPPAAPAPDTLALTPSDERVAAPVPAAVNPTVAPPAQEPAPAARTHVLDRAQQGTAAVVTRAHREVPVAFAAVEVRVDPVLARLRTLSDETGAEVGLPEAVVKAVAAAHPDFPHLFGTLVDERTVRLADTVDIGVTVDAGNGLYIPVLRDCAGRSLADLSDDLMDFRMKAFRAEFTAGELSGGCLSVSLNTEPGVLFVQPIVMAPQLCMVSVGGRLTRLVLEDGVPTSTTVVTLGLAYDHRVVNGRDAIAFLRAVADALHDAERLVACAGPQ
;
A
#
# COMPACT_ATOMS: atom_id res chain seq x y z
N MET A 1 -48.54 -11.31 22.40
CA MET A 1 -47.34 -10.46 22.30
C MET A 1 -46.49 -10.99 21.15
N THR A 2 -46.31 -10.21 20.10
CA THR A 2 -45.40 -10.55 18.99
C THR A 2 -43.97 -10.59 19.51
N ARG A 3 -43.23 -11.65 19.18
CA ARG A 3 -41.82 -11.78 19.57
C ARG A 3 -41.05 -10.59 18.99
N PRO A 4 -40.19 -9.90 19.77
CA PRO A 4 -39.44 -8.76 19.26
C PRO A 4 -38.57 -9.19 18.07
N ALA A 5 -38.35 -8.28 17.13
CA ALA A 5 -37.46 -8.51 16.00
C ALA A 5 -36.05 -8.90 16.49
N PRO A 6 -35.38 -9.84 15.80
CA PRO A 6 -34.06 -10.31 16.18
C PRO A 6 -33.05 -9.17 16.11
N ARG A 7 -31.98 -9.30 16.88
CA ARG A 7 -30.82 -8.44 16.71
C ARG A 7 -30.11 -8.76 15.40
N VAL A 8 -29.37 -7.80 14.83
CA VAL A 8 -28.61 -8.00 13.60
C VAL A 8 -27.66 -9.21 13.74
N VAL A 9 -26.98 -9.35 14.88
CA VAL A 9 -26.12 -10.52 15.15
C VAL A 9 -26.87 -11.86 15.12
N GLU A 10 -28.12 -11.89 15.58
CA GLU A 10 -28.95 -13.10 15.57
C GLU A 10 -29.46 -13.41 14.16
N ALA A 11 -29.73 -12.38 13.36
CA ALA A 11 -30.11 -12.53 11.96
C ALA A 11 -28.93 -13.03 11.11
N LEU A 12 -27.73 -12.49 11.31
CA LEU A 12 -26.49 -12.98 10.68
C LEU A 12 -26.19 -14.44 11.06
N ASN A 13 -26.29 -14.77 12.35
CA ASN A 13 -26.12 -16.15 12.81
C ASN A 13 -27.13 -17.09 12.14
N ALA A 14 -28.41 -16.74 12.14
CA ALA A 14 -29.44 -17.54 11.49
C ALA A 14 -29.21 -17.70 9.98
N ALA A 15 -28.73 -16.65 9.31
CA ALA A 15 -28.37 -16.68 7.89
C ALA A 15 -27.24 -17.67 7.61
N LEU A 16 -26.17 -17.67 8.42
CA LEU A 16 -25.06 -18.62 8.29
C LEU A 16 -25.52 -20.07 8.52
N HIS A 17 -26.32 -20.32 9.57
CA HIS A 17 -26.87 -21.66 9.82
C HIS A 17 -27.69 -22.16 8.62
N ARG A 18 -28.57 -21.33 8.08
CA ARG A 18 -29.37 -21.68 6.90
C ARG A 18 -28.50 -21.95 5.67
N LEU A 19 -27.48 -21.12 5.40
CA LEU A 19 -26.57 -21.34 4.27
C LEU A 19 -25.82 -22.67 4.39
N PHE A 20 -25.37 -23.03 5.60
CA PHE A 20 -24.68 -24.30 5.83
C PHE A 20 -25.58 -25.53 5.73
N GLU A 21 -26.88 -25.38 6.01
CA GLU A 21 -27.90 -26.40 5.77
C GLU A 21 -28.16 -26.61 4.28
N GLU A 22 -28.15 -25.54 3.48
CA GLU A 22 -28.49 -25.56 2.06
C GLU A 22 -27.29 -25.85 1.13
N ARG A 23 -26.06 -25.49 1.54
CA ARG A 23 -24.85 -25.55 0.71
C ARG A 23 -23.84 -26.51 1.31
N SER A 24 -23.76 -27.73 0.77
CA SER A 24 -22.87 -28.78 1.29
C SER A 24 -21.38 -28.50 1.09
N SER A 25 -21.01 -27.77 0.02
CA SER A 25 -19.63 -27.38 -0.32
C SER A 25 -19.17 -26.06 0.32
N LEU A 26 -19.98 -25.47 1.21
CA LEU A 26 -19.63 -24.22 1.87
C LEU A 26 -18.76 -24.46 3.10
N HIS A 27 -17.61 -23.78 3.12
CA HIS A 27 -16.69 -23.69 4.25
C HIS A 27 -16.73 -22.30 4.89
N LEU A 28 -16.49 -22.23 6.20
CA LEU A 28 -16.24 -21.00 6.93
C LEU A 28 -14.86 -21.09 7.58
N LEU A 29 -13.98 -20.15 7.22
CA LEU A 29 -12.62 -20.06 7.71
C LEU A 29 -12.46 -18.76 8.51
N GLY A 30 -11.79 -18.81 9.66
CA GLY A 30 -11.44 -17.62 10.40
C GLY A 30 -10.89 -17.91 11.79
N GLU A 31 -10.47 -16.84 12.46
CA GLU A 31 -9.93 -16.91 13.81
C GLU A 31 -11.05 -17.04 14.85
N ASP A 32 -10.90 -17.96 15.80
CA ASP A 32 -11.83 -18.19 16.90
C ASP A 32 -13.31 -18.43 16.50
N VAL A 33 -13.56 -18.86 15.26
CA VAL A 33 -14.92 -19.08 14.73
C VAL A 33 -15.62 -20.33 15.31
N ARG A 34 -14.86 -21.23 15.95
CA ARG A 34 -15.38 -22.49 16.50
C ARG A 34 -15.96 -22.33 17.91
N ASP A 35 -16.92 -23.19 18.22
CA ASP A 35 -17.49 -23.36 19.56
C ASP A 35 -16.44 -23.94 20.53
N PRO A 36 -16.50 -23.58 21.83
CA PRO A 36 -17.53 -22.79 22.50
C PRO A 36 -17.37 -21.27 22.33
N TYR A 37 -16.31 -20.79 21.68
CA TYR A 37 -16.10 -19.35 21.48
C TYR A 37 -17.14 -18.78 20.50
N GLY A 38 -17.29 -19.39 19.31
CA GLY A 38 -18.35 -19.09 18.35
C GLY A 38 -18.20 -17.72 17.68
N GLY A 39 -16.96 -17.29 17.43
CA GLY A 39 -16.60 -16.00 16.85
C GLY A 39 -16.48 -14.87 17.89
N ALA A 40 -15.67 -13.86 17.57
CA ALA A 40 -15.42 -12.70 18.44
C ALA A 40 -16.71 -11.98 18.83
N PHE A 41 -17.62 -11.82 17.87
CA PHE A 41 -18.92 -11.16 18.05
C PHE A 41 -20.10 -12.13 18.19
N LYS A 42 -19.83 -13.43 18.35
CA LYS A 42 -20.85 -14.49 18.48
C LYS A 42 -21.73 -14.71 17.25
N VAL A 43 -21.30 -14.25 16.08
CA VAL A 43 -22.03 -14.45 14.81
C VAL A 43 -22.00 -15.91 14.36
N THR A 44 -20.92 -16.65 14.63
CA THR A 44 -20.74 -18.06 14.22
C THR A 44 -21.12 -19.07 15.31
N ARG A 45 -21.72 -18.60 16.43
CA ARG A 45 -22.12 -19.44 17.56
C ARG A 45 -22.97 -20.64 17.13
N GLY A 46 -22.59 -21.81 17.60
CA GLY A 46 -23.25 -23.10 17.38
C GLY A 46 -23.02 -23.70 15.99
N LEU A 47 -22.37 -22.99 15.06
CA LEU A 47 -22.23 -23.43 13.68
C LEU A 47 -21.23 -24.59 13.58
N SER A 48 -20.09 -24.49 14.26
CA SER A 48 -19.07 -25.54 14.24
C SER A 48 -19.47 -26.82 14.99
N THR A 49 -20.37 -26.70 15.97
CA THR A 49 -20.96 -27.87 16.65
C THR A 49 -21.82 -28.68 15.67
N ARG A 50 -22.51 -28.01 14.74
CA ARG A 50 -23.34 -28.66 13.71
C ARG A 50 -22.56 -29.09 12.47
N HIS A 51 -21.49 -28.36 12.14
CA HIS A 51 -20.71 -28.56 10.91
C HIS A 51 -19.19 -28.53 11.20
N PRO A 52 -18.69 -29.50 11.99
CA PRO A 52 -17.30 -29.47 12.49
C PRO A 52 -16.24 -29.49 11.40
N ASP A 53 -16.50 -30.19 10.29
CA ASP A 53 -15.54 -30.36 9.19
C ASP A 53 -15.56 -29.18 8.18
N ARG A 54 -16.50 -28.25 8.35
CA ARG A 54 -16.70 -27.11 7.43
C ARG A 54 -16.55 -25.75 8.09
N VAL A 55 -16.52 -25.70 9.42
CA VAL A 55 -16.26 -24.46 10.18
C VAL A 55 -14.89 -24.59 10.84
N LEU A 56 -13.88 -24.03 10.21
CA LEU A 56 -12.48 -24.27 10.52
C LEU A 56 -11.88 -23.02 11.20
N SER A 57 -11.34 -23.24 12.40
CA SER A 57 -10.51 -22.23 13.05
C SER A 57 -9.13 -22.22 12.41
N THR A 58 -8.54 -21.04 12.25
CA THR A 58 -7.26 -20.86 11.58
C THR A 58 -6.22 -20.25 12.51
N PRO A 59 -4.91 -20.34 12.18
CA PRO A 59 -3.90 -19.44 12.75
C PRO A 59 -4.23 -17.97 12.45
N ILE A 60 -3.59 -17.05 13.18
CA ILE A 60 -3.69 -15.60 12.97
C ILE A 60 -2.83 -15.25 11.75
N SER A 61 -3.41 -15.31 10.56
CA SER A 61 -2.70 -15.21 9.28
C SER A 61 -3.69 -14.89 8.15
N GLU A 62 -4.22 -13.68 8.12
CA GLU A 62 -5.35 -13.25 7.26
C GLU A 62 -5.10 -13.51 5.78
N ALA A 63 -3.86 -13.28 5.31
CA ALA A 63 -3.45 -13.65 3.95
C ALA A 63 -3.57 -15.16 3.72
N GLY A 64 -3.08 -15.99 4.65
CA GLY A 64 -3.18 -17.44 4.56
C GLY A 64 -4.63 -17.93 4.57
N ILE A 65 -5.47 -17.40 5.46
CA ILE A 65 -6.90 -17.72 5.54
C ILE A 65 -7.59 -17.43 4.21
N THR A 66 -7.35 -16.24 3.67
CA THR A 66 -7.99 -15.76 2.45
C THR A 66 -7.46 -16.47 1.20
N GLY A 67 -6.17 -16.78 1.16
CA GLY A 67 -5.57 -17.58 0.10
C GLY A 67 -6.11 -19.00 0.05
N VAL A 68 -6.29 -19.64 1.21
CA VAL A 68 -6.96 -20.96 1.29
C VAL A 68 -8.41 -20.87 0.79
N ALA A 69 -9.16 -19.83 1.15
CA ALA A 69 -10.51 -19.62 0.63
C ALA A 69 -10.54 -19.45 -0.90
N GLY A 70 -9.59 -18.69 -1.46
CA GLY A 70 -9.41 -18.58 -2.92
C GLY A 70 -9.07 -19.92 -3.58
N GLY A 71 -8.20 -20.71 -2.96
CA GLY A 71 -7.85 -22.06 -3.41
C GLY A 71 -9.03 -23.04 -3.39
N LEU A 72 -9.85 -23.01 -2.33
CA LEU A 72 -11.08 -23.80 -2.24
C LEU A 72 -12.05 -23.44 -3.36
N ALA A 73 -12.24 -22.14 -3.62
CA ALA A 73 -13.07 -21.66 -4.72
C ALA A 73 -12.58 -22.15 -6.09
N LEU A 74 -11.26 -22.08 -6.34
CA LEU A 74 -10.65 -22.62 -7.55
C LEU A 74 -10.79 -24.14 -7.69
N ALA A 75 -10.85 -24.86 -6.56
CA ALA A 75 -11.08 -26.30 -6.51
C ALA A 75 -12.57 -26.69 -6.66
N GLY A 76 -13.48 -25.71 -6.69
CA GLY A 76 -14.92 -25.92 -6.89
C GLY A 76 -15.78 -25.84 -5.62
N ASP A 77 -15.18 -25.58 -4.46
CA ASP A 77 -15.90 -25.35 -3.19
C ASP A 77 -16.31 -23.88 -3.01
N GLN A 78 -17.02 -23.57 -1.93
CA GLN A 78 -17.43 -22.21 -1.57
C GLN A 78 -16.83 -21.83 -0.22
N ALA A 79 -16.51 -20.54 -0.03
CA ALA A 79 -15.86 -20.10 1.19
C ALA A 79 -16.45 -18.79 1.73
N ILE A 80 -16.70 -18.76 3.04
CA ILE A 80 -16.87 -17.54 3.82
C ILE A 80 -15.61 -17.37 4.68
N VAL A 81 -14.93 -16.24 4.54
CA VAL A 81 -13.84 -15.85 5.44
C VAL A 81 -14.37 -14.88 6.48
N GLU A 82 -14.12 -15.13 7.76
CA GLU A 82 -14.38 -14.15 8.84
C GLU A 82 -13.07 -13.48 9.23
N MET A 83 -12.94 -12.19 8.90
CA MET A 83 -11.91 -11.33 9.49
C MET A 83 -12.38 -10.94 10.89
N MET A 84 -11.51 -11.06 11.91
CA MET A 84 -11.92 -10.74 13.28
C MET A 84 -12.30 -9.25 13.41
N PHE A 85 -11.49 -8.37 12.83
CA PHE A 85 -11.80 -6.96 12.64
C PHE A 85 -11.54 -6.60 11.17
N GLY A 86 -12.38 -5.73 10.62
CA GLY A 86 -12.25 -5.31 9.23
C GLY A 86 -10.88 -4.71 8.94
N ASP A 87 -10.28 -4.01 9.92
CA ASP A 87 -8.93 -3.44 9.87
C ASP A 87 -7.87 -4.44 9.35
N PHE A 88 -8.02 -5.73 9.67
CA PHE A 88 -7.10 -6.79 9.27
C PHE A 88 -7.27 -7.26 7.82
N ALA A 89 -8.32 -6.81 7.12
CA ALA A 89 -8.44 -7.03 5.67
C ALA A 89 -7.28 -6.41 4.89
N ALA A 90 -6.56 -5.44 5.47
CA ALA A 90 -5.32 -4.92 4.92
C ALA A 90 -4.24 -6.01 4.77
N LEU A 91 -4.17 -6.98 5.70
CA LEU A 91 -3.23 -8.10 5.67
C LEU A 91 -3.61 -9.14 4.61
N ALA A 92 -4.88 -9.20 4.21
CA ALA A 92 -5.39 -10.09 3.16
C ALA A 92 -5.56 -9.41 1.80
N PHE A 93 -5.17 -8.14 1.66
CA PHE A 93 -5.52 -7.33 0.50
C PHE A 93 -5.03 -7.93 -0.82
N ASP A 94 -3.80 -8.43 -0.87
CA ASP A 94 -3.24 -9.09 -2.05
C ASP A 94 -4.06 -10.31 -2.49
N GLN A 95 -4.52 -11.13 -1.54
CA GLN A 95 -5.32 -12.32 -1.84
C GLN A 95 -6.71 -11.93 -2.36
N ILE A 96 -7.30 -10.86 -1.84
CA ILE A 96 -8.59 -10.35 -2.33
C ILE A 96 -8.42 -9.74 -3.74
N LEU A 97 -7.42 -8.89 -3.90
CA LEU A 97 -7.17 -8.12 -5.12
C LEU A 97 -6.62 -8.98 -6.25
N ASN A 98 -5.50 -9.66 -6.04
CA ASN A 98 -4.76 -10.30 -7.12
C ASN A 98 -5.19 -11.75 -7.36
N LEU A 99 -5.49 -12.50 -6.30
CA LEU A 99 -5.94 -13.88 -6.46
C LEU A 99 -7.45 -13.93 -6.71
N ILE A 100 -8.26 -13.59 -5.71
CA ILE A 100 -9.70 -13.87 -5.70
C ILE A 100 -10.43 -13.08 -6.79
N SER A 101 -10.24 -11.75 -6.85
CA SER A 101 -10.99 -10.91 -7.78
C SER A 101 -10.64 -11.12 -9.26
N LYS A 102 -9.36 -11.34 -9.56
CA LYS A 102 -8.88 -11.48 -10.95
C LYS A 102 -9.04 -12.90 -11.47
N SER A 103 -9.02 -13.93 -10.60
CA SER A 103 -9.27 -15.33 -11.00
C SER A 103 -10.57 -15.49 -11.77
N VAL A 104 -11.57 -14.62 -11.51
CA VAL A 104 -12.85 -14.61 -12.23
C VAL A 104 -12.69 -14.52 -13.74
N THR A 105 -11.71 -13.77 -14.25
CA THR A 105 -11.57 -13.51 -15.69
C THR A 105 -10.15 -13.67 -16.23
N MET A 106 -9.15 -13.95 -15.39
CA MET A 106 -7.74 -13.96 -15.82
C MET A 106 -7.34 -15.16 -16.70
N TYR A 107 -8.15 -16.23 -16.73
CA TYR A 107 -7.82 -17.49 -17.42
C TYR A 107 -8.47 -17.62 -18.80
N GLY A 108 -8.99 -16.53 -19.38
CA GLY A 108 -9.64 -16.53 -20.71
C GLY A 108 -11.11 -16.94 -20.70
N ASP A 109 -11.52 -17.74 -19.71
CA ASP A 109 -12.93 -18.05 -19.41
C ASP A 109 -13.34 -17.50 -18.05
N ARG A 110 -14.65 -17.26 -17.86
CA ARG A 110 -15.16 -16.80 -16.57
C ARG A 110 -15.15 -17.93 -15.54
N VAL A 111 -14.32 -17.84 -14.51
CA VAL A 111 -14.26 -18.79 -13.40
C VAL A 111 -15.17 -18.31 -12.26
N PRO A 112 -16.10 -19.14 -11.76
CA PRO A 112 -16.84 -18.81 -10.55
C PRO A 112 -15.90 -18.73 -9.34
N MET A 113 -15.89 -17.59 -8.64
CA MET A 113 -15.15 -17.40 -7.39
C MET A 113 -16.12 -17.15 -6.22
N PRO A 114 -16.81 -18.19 -5.70
CA PRO A 114 -17.82 -18.08 -4.64
C PRO A 114 -17.17 -17.87 -3.26
N VAL A 115 -16.49 -16.73 -3.10
CA VAL A 115 -15.84 -16.30 -1.86
C VAL A 115 -16.51 -15.05 -1.33
N VAL A 116 -16.89 -15.08 -0.05
CA VAL A 116 -17.33 -13.89 0.70
C VAL A 116 -16.40 -13.64 1.87
N VAL A 117 -15.76 -12.48 1.92
CA VAL A 117 -14.97 -12.04 3.07
C VAL A 117 -15.81 -11.12 3.94
N ARG A 118 -16.06 -11.53 5.18
CA ARG A 118 -16.87 -10.80 6.17
C ARG A 118 -15.96 -9.99 7.08
N CYS A 119 -16.28 -8.70 7.27
CA CYS A 119 -15.43 -7.73 7.94
C CYS A 119 -16.21 -6.90 8.96
N PRO A 120 -16.00 -7.11 10.27
CA PRO A 120 -16.54 -6.26 11.32
C PRO A 120 -15.86 -4.88 11.34
N VAL A 121 -16.56 -3.82 10.91
CA VAL A 121 -15.99 -2.47 10.72
C VAL A 121 -16.57 -1.43 11.68
N GLY A 122 -16.05 -0.21 11.61
CA GLY A 122 -16.61 0.98 12.24
C GLY A 122 -16.22 1.18 13.70
N GLY A 123 -16.35 2.42 14.17
CA GLY A 123 -15.97 2.88 15.51
C GLY A 123 -17.12 2.88 16.53
N ASN A 124 -17.12 3.87 17.44
CA ASN A 124 -18.11 4.07 18.52
C ASN A 124 -18.16 2.93 19.55
N ARG A 125 -17.04 2.24 19.74
CA ARG A 125 -16.87 1.18 20.73
C ARG A 125 -15.65 1.41 21.62
N GLY A 126 -14.87 2.47 21.38
CA GLY A 126 -13.63 2.73 22.10
C GLY A 126 -12.53 1.69 21.81
N TYR A 127 -12.55 1.05 20.64
CA TYR A 127 -11.49 0.11 20.24
C TYR A 127 -10.23 0.82 19.73
N GLY A 128 -10.29 2.14 19.53
CA GLY A 128 -9.13 2.95 19.17
C GLY A 128 -8.73 2.81 17.71
N PRO A 129 -7.47 3.13 17.38
CA PRO A 129 -7.06 3.53 16.03
C PRO A 129 -7.00 2.39 15.00
N THR A 130 -6.82 1.15 15.46
CA THR A 130 -6.55 -0.03 14.60
C THR A 130 -7.69 -1.05 14.58
N HIS A 131 -8.85 -0.69 15.10
CA HIS A 131 -10.01 -1.59 15.24
C HIS A 131 -11.35 -0.87 14.98
N SER A 132 -11.29 0.33 14.42
CA SER A 132 -12.44 1.25 14.30
C SER A 132 -12.60 1.82 12.89
N GLN A 133 -11.81 1.35 11.92
CA GLN A 133 -11.80 1.91 10.59
C GLN A 133 -13.02 1.45 9.77
N SER A 134 -13.44 2.32 8.85
CA SER A 134 -14.38 2.01 7.78
C SER A 134 -13.58 1.84 6.48
N LEU A 135 -13.28 0.60 6.12
CA LEU A 135 -12.37 0.25 5.02
C LEU A 135 -13.02 0.09 3.65
N GLN A 136 -14.34 0.28 3.55
CA GLN A 136 -15.12 0.08 2.33
C GLN A 136 -14.47 0.79 1.12
N LYS A 137 -13.97 2.01 1.32
CA LYS A 137 -13.34 2.83 0.28
C LYS A 137 -12.13 2.17 -0.40
N HIS A 138 -11.37 1.33 0.30
CA HIS A 138 -10.15 0.71 -0.24
C HIS A 138 -10.42 -0.41 -1.24
N PHE A 139 -11.65 -0.92 -1.30
CA PHE A 139 -12.03 -1.99 -2.21
C PHE A 139 -12.91 -1.50 -3.37
N VAL A 140 -13.22 -0.21 -3.41
CA VAL A 140 -13.96 0.41 -4.52
C VAL A 140 -13.09 0.36 -5.78
N GLY A 141 -13.68 -0.04 -6.91
CA GLY A 141 -12.97 -0.12 -8.19
C GLY A 141 -12.22 -1.43 -8.45
N VAL A 142 -12.16 -2.35 -7.50
CA VAL A 142 -11.58 -3.68 -7.73
C VAL A 142 -12.45 -4.47 -8.73
N PRO A 143 -11.93 -4.91 -9.88
CA PRO A 143 -12.71 -5.63 -10.88
C PRO A 143 -13.32 -6.92 -10.31
N ASN A 144 -14.54 -7.24 -10.73
CA ASN A 144 -15.30 -8.42 -10.30
C ASN A 144 -15.65 -8.51 -8.80
N LEU A 145 -15.15 -7.62 -7.95
CA LEU A 145 -15.42 -7.64 -6.51
C LEU A 145 -16.67 -6.82 -6.18
N ALA A 146 -17.66 -7.47 -5.57
CA ALA A 146 -18.83 -6.78 -5.04
C ALA A 146 -18.64 -6.38 -3.58
N LEU A 147 -19.09 -5.18 -3.20
CA LEU A 147 -19.07 -4.72 -1.82
C LEU A 147 -20.50 -4.62 -1.29
N TYR A 148 -20.76 -5.30 -0.17
CA TYR A 148 -22.04 -5.27 0.55
C TYR A 148 -21.83 -4.77 1.96
N GLU A 149 -22.87 -4.18 2.55
CA GLU A 149 -22.88 -3.86 3.97
C GLU A 149 -24.22 -4.22 4.60
N THR A 150 -24.17 -4.88 5.76
CA THR A 150 -25.38 -5.29 6.47
C THR A 150 -26.01 -4.07 7.15
N SER A 151 -27.32 -3.92 7.03
CA SER A 151 -28.08 -2.92 7.78
C SER A 151 -29.30 -3.57 8.44
N PRO A 152 -29.95 -2.90 9.41
CA PRO A 152 -31.17 -3.41 10.04
C PRO A 152 -32.37 -3.60 9.11
N PHE A 153 -32.27 -3.18 7.84
CA PHE A 153 -33.33 -3.32 6.83
C PHE A 153 -33.17 -4.54 5.93
N HIS A 154 -31.95 -5.04 5.75
CA HIS A 154 -31.62 -6.06 4.75
C HIS A 154 -31.55 -7.45 5.38
N ASP A 155 -32.07 -8.46 4.69
CA ASP A 155 -31.91 -9.85 5.10
C ASP A 155 -30.45 -10.31 4.87
N PRO A 156 -29.68 -10.63 5.92
CA PRO A 156 -28.28 -11.05 5.75
C PRO A 156 -28.15 -12.34 4.94
N TYR A 157 -29.14 -13.23 4.98
CA TYR A 157 -29.14 -14.45 4.16
C TYR A 157 -29.14 -14.10 2.67
N ALA A 158 -29.99 -13.16 2.24
CA ALA A 158 -30.05 -12.74 0.84
C ALA A 158 -28.72 -12.11 0.39
N GLN A 159 -28.09 -11.28 1.24
CA GLN A 159 -26.79 -10.66 0.93
C GLN A 159 -25.67 -11.70 0.79
N LEU A 160 -25.56 -12.62 1.75
CA LEU A 160 -24.54 -13.68 1.72
C LEU A 160 -24.76 -14.65 0.57
N ALA A 161 -25.99 -15.08 0.31
CA ALA A 161 -26.33 -15.96 -0.80
C ALA A 161 -25.99 -15.29 -2.15
N GLU A 162 -26.41 -14.04 -2.36
CA GLU A 162 -26.08 -13.31 -3.59
C GLU A 162 -24.56 -13.09 -3.73
N GLY A 163 -23.86 -12.81 -2.63
CA GLY A 163 -22.40 -12.67 -2.62
C GLY A 163 -21.68 -13.95 -3.08
N LEU A 164 -22.11 -15.11 -2.58
CA LEU A 164 -21.58 -16.41 -2.99
C LEU A 164 -21.95 -16.77 -4.43
N ASP A 165 -23.18 -16.47 -4.86
CA ASP A 165 -23.65 -16.85 -6.21
C ASP A 165 -23.06 -15.98 -7.31
N ARG A 166 -22.84 -14.68 -7.03
CA ARG A 166 -22.28 -13.75 -8.02
C ARG A 166 -20.76 -13.80 -8.06
N GLY A 167 -20.14 -13.83 -6.87
CA GLY A 167 -18.72 -14.05 -6.57
C GLY A 167 -17.69 -13.17 -7.30
N PRO A 168 -16.59 -12.76 -6.63
CA PRO A 168 -16.35 -12.70 -5.19
C PRO A 168 -16.93 -11.44 -4.56
N ALA A 169 -17.07 -11.43 -3.23
CA ALA A 169 -17.62 -10.29 -2.51
C ALA A 169 -16.99 -10.01 -1.14
N MET A 170 -17.07 -8.76 -0.71
CA MET A 170 -16.85 -8.31 0.68
C MET A 170 -18.21 -8.04 1.33
N LEU A 171 -18.41 -8.50 2.56
CA LEU A 171 -19.55 -8.12 3.40
C LEU A 171 -19.06 -7.38 4.64
N PHE A 172 -19.40 -6.10 4.73
CA PHE A 172 -19.08 -5.28 5.88
C PHE A 172 -20.20 -5.36 6.93
N GLU A 173 -19.79 -5.44 8.20
CA GLU A 173 -20.67 -5.58 9.35
C GLU A 173 -20.28 -4.54 10.40
N ASP A 174 -21.02 -3.44 10.52
CA ASP A 174 -20.71 -2.44 11.54
C ASP A 174 -20.95 -2.99 12.95
N LYS A 175 -19.93 -2.93 13.81
CA LYS A 175 -19.94 -3.52 15.16
C LYS A 175 -21.00 -2.91 16.08
N VAL A 176 -21.45 -1.67 15.86
CA VAL A 176 -22.52 -1.07 16.65
C VAL A 176 -23.90 -1.62 16.27
N LEU A 177 -24.04 -2.15 15.05
CA LEU A 177 -25.32 -2.68 14.57
C LEU A 177 -25.63 -4.07 15.15
N TYR A 178 -24.63 -4.85 15.55
CA TYR A 178 -24.84 -6.20 16.10
C TYR A 178 -25.89 -6.25 17.23
N THR A 179 -25.97 -5.22 18.07
CA THR A 179 -26.92 -5.14 19.19
C THR A 179 -28.25 -4.48 18.81
N ARG A 180 -28.34 -3.83 17.65
CA ARG A 180 -29.56 -3.22 17.12
C ARG A 180 -30.51 -4.29 16.60
N ARG A 181 -31.80 -3.98 16.58
CA ARG A 181 -32.84 -4.88 16.07
C ARG A 181 -33.07 -4.64 14.60
N MET A 182 -33.38 -5.72 13.88
CA MET A 182 -33.91 -5.64 12.52
C MET A 182 -35.24 -4.88 12.50
N PHE A 183 -35.47 -4.09 11.46
CA PHE A 183 -36.79 -3.53 11.17
C PHE A 183 -37.66 -4.58 10.46
N ARG A 184 -38.97 -4.48 10.66
CA ARG A 184 -39.97 -5.41 10.11
C ARG A 184 -41.22 -4.66 9.70
N ASP A 185 -42.03 -5.31 8.87
CA ASP A 185 -43.38 -4.86 8.52
C ASP A 185 -43.44 -3.44 7.94
N GLY A 186 -42.33 -2.98 7.33
CA GLY A 186 -42.22 -1.64 6.76
C GLY A 186 -42.20 -0.50 7.77
N VAL A 187 -42.02 -0.75 9.08
CA VAL A 187 -42.06 0.29 10.12
C VAL A 187 -40.66 0.52 10.70
N VAL A 188 -40.29 1.79 10.87
CA VAL A 188 -39.05 2.23 11.53
C VAL A 188 -39.35 2.77 12.93
N ASP A 189 -40.29 3.71 13.03
CA ASP A 189 -40.82 4.28 14.26
C ASP A 189 -42.24 4.83 14.02
N GLU A 190 -42.79 5.60 14.96
CA GLU A 190 -44.13 6.22 14.86
C GLU A 190 -44.25 7.31 13.77
N HIS A 191 -43.13 7.71 13.16
CA HIS A 191 -43.08 8.78 12.17
C HIS A 191 -42.56 8.32 10.81
N HIS A 192 -41.80 7.23 10.77
CA HIS A 192 -41.13 6.75 9.57
C HIS A 192 -41.48 5.30 9.24
N ARG A 193 -41.69 5.05 7.95
CA ARG A 193 -41.80 3.73 7.34
C ARG A 193 -40.60 3.47 6.43
N PHE A 194 -40.35 2.20 6.11
CA PHE A 194 -39.37 1.83 5.09
C PHE A 194 -39.98 0.92 4.03
N ALA A 195 -39.48 1.01 2.81
CA ALA A 195 -39.80 0.11 1.71
C ALA A 195 -38.54 -0.24 0.92
N MET A 196 -38.48 -1.46 0.39
CA MET A 196 -37.37 -1.88 -0.47
C MET A 196 -37.57 -1.42 -1.92
N ARG A 197 -36.51 -0.91 -2.55
CA ARG A 197 -36.44 -0.52 -3.97
C ARG A 197 -35.36 -1.35 -4.66
N GLY A 198 -35.67 -1.99 -5.78
CA GLY A 198 -34.69 -2.85 -6.49
C GLY A 198 -34.51 -4.25 -5.87
N GLY A 199 -35.51 -4.76 -5.15
CA GLY A 199 -35.49 -6.13 -4.60
C GLY A 199 -34.91 -6.23 -3.18
N SER A 200 -34.68 -7.47 -2.72
CA SER A 200 -34.26 -7.79 -1.34
C SER A 200 -32.84 -7.31 -0.99
N THR A 201 -31.98 -7.15 -1.99
CA THR A 201 -30.60 -6.65 -1.88
C THR A 201 -30.44 -5.26 -2.51
N GLY A 202 -31.56 -4.56 -2.72
CA GLY A 202 -31.60 -3.21 -3.27
C GLY A 202 -31.42 -2.12 -2.20
N TRP A 203 -32.25 -1.08 -2.26
CA TRP A 203 -32.22 0.07 -1.36
C TRP A 203 -33.38 0.04 -0.38
N ALA A 204 -33.10 0.17 0.91
CA ALA A 204 -34.10 0.54 1.89
C ALA A 204 -34.38 2.05 1.78
N HIS A 205 -35.61 2.40 1.41
CA HIS A 205 -36.10 3.78 1.37
C HIS A 205 -36.95 4.07 2.60
N VAL A 206 -36.39 4.88 3.51
CA VAL A 206 -37.09 5.38 4.70
C VAL A 206 -37.72 6.72 4.38
N SER A 207 -39.02 6.86 4.70
CA SER A 207 -39.81 8.06 4.43
C SER A 207 -40.85 8.33 5.53
N PRO A 208 -41.32 9.59 5.68
CA PRO A 208 -42.40 9.94 6.58
C PRO A 208 -43.69 9.14 6.32
N MET A 209 -44.39 8.77 7.39
CA MET A 209 -45.66 8.03 7.32
C MET A 209 -46.79 8.83 6.65
N ASP A 210 -46.76 10.15 6.77
CA ASP A 210 -47.74 11.06 6.14
C ASP A 210 -47.56 11.21 4.63
N GLY A 211 -46.47 10.66 4.05
CA GLY A 211 -46.20 10.74 2.63
C GLY A 211 -45.62 12.08 2.16
N THR A 212 -45.16 12.92 3.09
CA THR A 212 -44.42 14.15 2.75
C THR A 212 -43.27 13.84 1.80
N VAL A 213 -43.13 14.65 0.74
CA VAL A 213 -42.05 14.52 -0.24
C VAL A 213 -40.72 14.97 0.34
N ALA A 214 -39.61 14.47 -0.20
CA ALA A 214 -38.28 14.77 0.31
C ALA A 214 -37.85 16.22 0.00
N ASP A 215 -37.56 16.99 1.04
CA ASP A 215 -36.67 18.16 0.90
C ASP A 215 -35.24 17.68 0.65
N VAL A 216 -34.82 16.67 1.41
CA VAL A 216 -33.46 16.13 1.37
C VAL A 216 -33.52 14.62 1.21
N VAL A 217 -32.66 14.08 0.35
CA VAL A 217 -32.40 12.64 0.29
C VAL A 217 -31.00 12.39 0.84
N LEU A 218 -30.93 11.69 1.96
CA LEU A 218 -29.71 11.28 2.65
C LEU A 218 -29.38 9.83 2.31
N ILE A 219 -28.29 9.62 1.59
CA ILE A 219 -27.74 8.30 1.27
C ILE A 219 -26.70 7.94 2.34
N CYS A 220 -26.75 6.73 2.89
CA CYS A 220 -25.71 6.26 3.82
C CYS A 220 -25.55 4.73 3.78
N PRO A 221 -24.36 4.20 4.11
CA PRO A 221 -24.16 2.76 4.25
C PRO A 221 -24.82 2.23 5.54
N GLY A 222 -24.75 0.91 5.74
CA GLY A 222 -25.33 0.23 6.90
C GLY A 222 -24.89 0.84 8.24
N GLY A 223 -23.59 0.96 8.50
CA GLY A 223 -23.03 1.43 9.77
C GLY A 223 -23.40 2.86 10.16
N THR A 224 -23.65 3.71 9.18
CA THR A 224 -24.09 5.10 9.40
C THR A 224 -25.62 5.22 9.53
N THR A 225 -26.38 4.16 9.24
CA THR A 225 -27.85 4.17 9.20
C THR A 225 -28.50 4.70 10.48
N HIS A 226 -28.05 4.25 11.66
CA HIS A 226 -28.66 4.67 12.92
C HIS A 226 -28.51 6.19 13.17
N ARG A 227 -27.32 6.74 12.85
CA ARG A 227 -27.05 8.18 12.92
C ARG A 227 -27.83 8.96 11.87
N ALA A 228 -28.00 8.41 10.67
CA ALA A 228 -28.83 9.01 9.63
C ALA A 228 -30.31 9.10 10.02
N LEU A 229 -30.84 8.07 10.68
CA LEU A 229 -32.21 8.08 11.22
C LEU A 229 -32.37 9.11 12.35
N ASP A 230 -31.39 9.21 13.25
CA ASP A 230 -31.40 10.24 14.31
C ASP A 230 -31.31 11.65 13.71
N ALA A 231 -30.47 11.85 12.69
CA ALA A 231 -30.40 13.12 11.95
C ALA A 231 -31.73 13.46 11.27
N ALA A 232 -32.41 12.48 10.66
CA ALA A 232 -33.73 12.68 10.05
C ALA A 232 -34.79 13.11 11.09
N ARG A 233 -34.74 12.58 12.31
CA ARG A 233 -35.62 13.02 13.42
C ARG A 233 -35.32 14.47 13.84
N ILE A 234 -34.05 14.84 13.93
CA ILE A 234 -33.63 16.22 14.24
C ILE A 234 -34.12 17.18 13.16
N LEU A 235 -33.93 16.83 11.89
CA LEU A 235 -34.36 17.63 10.74
C LEU A 235 -35.89 17.78 10.68
N ARG A 236 -36.64 16.71 10.96
CA ARG A 236 -38.11 16.76 11.05
C ARG A 236 -38.58 17.75 12.11
N ALA A 237 -37.95 17.76 13.29
CA ALA A 237 -38.27 18.72 14.36
C ALA A 237 -38.01 20.18 13.93
N ARG A 238 -37.17 20.39 12.92
CA ARG A 238 -36.86 21.70 12.30
C ARG A 238 -37.66 21.98 11.03
N GLY A 239 -38.62 21.11 10.68
CA GLY A 239 -39.49 21.28 9.51
C GLY A 239 -38.84 20.89 8.17
N ILE A 240 -37.77 20.09 8.17
CA ILE A 240 -37.12 19.57 6.96
C ILE A 240 -37.46 18.09 6.80
N ALA A 241 -38.10 17.72 5.69
CA ALA A 241 -38.43 16.34 5.36
C ALA A 241 -37.22 15.61 4.75
N ALA A 242 -36.54 14.79 5.55
CA ALA A 242 -35.41 13.97 5.11
C ALA A 242 -35.87 12.54 4.79
N HIS A 243 -35.64 12.07 3.56
CA HIS A 243 -35.73 10.66 3.20
C HIS A 243 -34.34 10.02 3.33
N VAL A 244 -34.26 8.80 3.88
CA VAL A 244 -33.00 8.08 4.02
C VAL A 244 -32.97 6.89 3.06
N LEU A 245 -31.86 6.76 2.32
CA LEU A 245 -31.59 5.66 1.40
C LEU A 245 -30.40 4.84 1.91
N VAL A 246 -30.62 3.55 2.16
CA VAL A 246 -29.58 2.62 2.61
C VAL A 246 -29.46 1.47 1.62
N PRO A 247 -28.37 1.37 0.84
CA PRO A 247 -28.16 0.25 -0.07
C PRO A 247 -27.68 -1.01 0.67
N ALA A 248 -28.05 -2.19 0.18
CA ALA A 248 -27.40 -3.44 0.60
C ALA A 248 -26.03 -3.62 -0.06
N ARG A 249 -25.91 -3.20 -1.35
CA ARG A 249 -24.70 -3.26 -2.17
C ARG A 249 -24.10 -1.87 -2.33
N LEU A 250 -22.88 -1.69 -1.81
CA LEU A 250 -22.13 -0.44 -1.91
C LEU A 250 -21.44 -0.28 -3.26
N TYR A 251 -20.94 -1.37 -3.85
CA TYR A 251 -20.21 -1.33 -5.12
C TYR A 251 -20.36 -2.60 -5.97
N PRO A 252 -20.45 -2.45 -7.30
CA PRO A 252 -20.99 -1.28 -7.99
C PRO A 252 -22.43 -0.97 -7.50
N PRO A 253 -22.78 0.30 -7.24
CA PRO A 253 -24.12 0.66 -6.81
C PRO A 253 -25.10 0.64 -7.98
N ASP A 254 -26.31 0.11 -7.74
CA ASP A 254 -27.42 0.18 -8.70
C ASP A 254 -28.32 1.37 -8.35
N LEU A 255 -28.10 2.53 -8.98
CA LEU A 255 -28.87 3.74 -8.68
C LEU A 255 -30.26 3.76 -9.34
N GLU A 256 -30.52 2.90 -10.32
CA GLU A 256 -31.73 2.97 -11.16
C GLU A 256 -33.04 3.01 -10.34
N PRO A 257 -33.22 2.18 -9.30
CA PRO A 257 -34.44 2.16 -8.50
C PRO A 257 -34.69 3.45 -7.68
N VAL A 258 -33.67 4.30 -7.51
CA VAL A 258 -33.72 5.49 -6.66
C VAL A 258 -33.50 6.81 -7.41
N LEU A 259 -33.14 6.78 -8.70
CA LEU A 259 -32.94 8.00 -9.51
C LEU A 259 -34.12 8.98 -9.46
N PRO A 260 -35.40 8.56 -9.57
CA PRO A 260 -36.52 9.51 -9.52
C PRO A 260 -36.58 10.26 -8.18
N LEU A 261 -36.34 9.57 -7.07
CA LEU A 261 -36.33 10.18 -5.74
C LEU A 261 -35.19 11.20 -5.61
N LEU A 262 -34.01 10.90 -6.17
CA LEU A 262 -32.86 11.79 -6.15
C LEU A 262 -33.06 13.03 -7.04
N ALA A 263 -33.72 12.87 -8.19
CA ALA A 263 -34.00 13.95 -9.12
C ALA A 263 -35.01 14.97 -8.55
N ASP A 264 -35.98 14.51 -7.75
CA ASP A 264 -37.00 15.37 -7.15
C ASP A 264 -36.50 16.13 -5.91
N ALA A 265 -35.47 15.63 -5.24
CA ALA A 265 -34.93 16.18 -4.00
C ALA A 265 -34.34 17.58 -4.15
N ARG A 266 -34.48 18.42 -3.11
CA ARG A 266 -33.83 19.75 -3.11
C ARG A 266 -32.35 19.66 -2.86
N LEU A 267 -31.95 18.71 -2.02
CA LEU A 267 -30.58 18.43 -1.71
C LEU A 267 -30.40 16.91 -1.67
N VAL A 268 -29.34 16.42 -2.32
CA VAL A 268 -28.85 15.06 -2.13
C VAL A 268 -27.62 15.14 -1.24
N ALA A 269 -27.59 14.35 -0.17
CA ALA A 269 -26.46 14.24 0.74
C ALA A 269 -26.02 12.78 0.85
N VAL A 270 -24.72 12.54 0.96
CA VAL A 270 -24.14 11.22 1.23
C VAL A 270 -23.37 11.29 2.54
N ALA A 271 -23.73 10.45 3.50
CA ALA A 271 -23.07 10.35 4.80
C ALA A 271 -22.43 8.98 4.98
N GLU A 272 -21.14 8.95 5.30
CA GLU A 272 -20.39 7.74 5.62
C GLU A 272 -19.45 7.97 6.82
N GLU A 273 -18.96 6.89 7.41
CA GLU A 273 -18.01 6.97 8.53
C GLU A 273 -16.53 6.98 8.08
N SER A 274 -16.23 6.67 6.83
CA SER A 274 -14.85 6.69 6.31
C SER A 274 -14.16 8.02 6.58
N THR A 275 -12.87 7.98 6.89
CA THR A 275 -12.00 9.17 6.94
C THR A 275 -12.05 9.91 5.60
N GLU A 276 -12.06 11.23 5.65
CA GLU A 276 -12.00 12.13 4.50
C GLU A 276 -10.89 11.74 3.49
N GLY A 277 -11.10 12.07 2.20
CA GLY A 277 -10.20 11.72 1.10
C GLY A 277 -10.49 10.36 0.45
N GLY A 278 -10.82 10.37 -0.85
CA GLY A 278 -11.04 9.17 -1.66
C GLY A 278 -12.20 8.28 -1.18
N THR A 279 -13.31 8.89 -0.74
CA THR A 279 -14.34 8.18 0.03
C THR A 279 -15.41 7.50 -0.85
N TRP A 280 -16.23 6.60 -0.28
CA TRP A 280 -17.32 5.96 -1.03
C TRP A 280 -18.39 6.96 -1.48
N GLY A 281 -18.64 7.98 -0.67
CA GLY A 281 -19.55 9.08 -0.97
C GLY A 281 -19.11 9.90 -2.18
N ALA A 282 -17.81 10.02 -2.45
CA ALA A 282 -17.30 10.65 -3.66
C ALA A 282 -17.70 9.85 -4.92
N GLU A 283 -17.57 8.52 -4.87
CA GLU A 283 -18.00 7.63 -5.95
C GLU A 283 -19.53 7.70 -6.18
N ILE A 284 -20.32 7.70 -5.11
CA ILE A 284 -21.78 7.88 -5.22
C ILE A 284 -22.11 9.24 -5.83
N ALA A 285 -21.48 10.32 -5.36
CA ALA A 285 -21.69 11.66 -5.90
C ALA A 285 -21.35 11.73 -7.39
N ALA A 286 -20.22 11.16 -7.81
CA ALA A 286 -19.81 11.11 -9.21
C ALA A 286 -20.83 10.37 -10.10
N ARG A 287 -21.34 9.23 -9.64
CA ARG A 287 -22.39 8.47 -10.37
C ARG A 287 -23.71 9.22 -10.43
N VAL A 288 -24.13 9.84 -9.33
CA VAL A 288 -25.35 10.65 -9.29
C VAL A 288 -25.22 11.85 -10.24
N HIS A 289 -24.09 12.56 -10.23
CA HIS A 289 -23.84 13.67 -11.16
C HIS A 289 -23.90 13.18 -12.59
N THR A 290 -23.20 12.09 -12.92
CA THR A 290 -23.19 11.53 -14.28
C THR A 290 -24.60 11.18 -14.79
N ARG A 291 -25.48 10.69 -13.91
CA ARG A 291 -26.84 10.25 -14.31
C ARG A 291 -27.87 11.37 -14.31
N ILE A 292 -27.82 12.30 -13.36
CA ILE A 292 -28.90 13.26 -13.10
C ILE A 292 -28.43 14.71 -12.89
N TRP A 293 -27.25 15.10 -13.36
CA TRP A 293 -26.71 16.47 -13.24
C TRP A 293 -27.71 17.57 -13.63
N SER A 294 -28.51 17.35 -14.68
CA SER A 294 -29.53 18.30 -15.14
C SER A 294 -30.66 18.54 -14.13
N HIS A 295 -30.92 17.56 -13.24
CA HIS A 295 -31.99 17.61 -12.25
C HIS A 295 -31.50 18.10 -10.87
N LEU A 296 -30.21 17.98 -10.59
CA LEU A 296 -29.63 18.42 -9.31
C LEU A 296 -29.74 19.94 -9.14
N ARG A 297 -30.28 20.38 -8.00
CA ARG A 297 -30.41 21.80 -7.65
C ARG A 297 -29.15 22.36 -6.97
N SER A 298 -28.31 21.50 -6.41
CA SER A 298 -27.01 21.80 -5.81
C SER A 298 -26.05 20.62 -6.01
N PRO A 299 -24.73 20.84 -5.84
CA PRO A 299 -23.79 19.73 -5.73
C PRO A 299 -24.20 18.78 -4.60
N VAL A 300 -24.01 17.48 -4.82
CA VAL A 300 -24.21 16.45 -3.80
C VAL A 300 -23.34 16.77 -2.57
N LEU A 301 -23.96 16.91 -1.41
CA LEU A 301 -23.27 17.19 -0.15
C LEU A 301 -22.62 15.90 0.37
N GLN A 302 -21.31 15.93 0.60
CA GLN A 302 -20.59 14.78 1.15
C GLN A 302 -20.28 15.01 2.62
N LEU A 303 -20.59 14.03 3.46
CA LEU A 303 -20.43 14.06 4.91
C LEU A 303 -19.62 12.83 5.33
N ASN A 304 -18.48 13.06 5.96
CA ASN A 304 -17.54 12.02 6.36
C ASN A 304 -16.96 12.29 7.76
N SER A 305 -16.27 11.30 8.32
CA SER A 305 -15.49 11.49 9.54
C SER A 305 -14.29 12.39 9.25
N ALA A 306 -13.82 13.11 10.27
CA ALA A 306 -12.68 14.02 10.13
C ALA A 306 -11.43 13.30 9.62
N ASP A 307 -10.56 14.03 8.92
CA ASP A 307 -9.23 13.56 8.52
C ASP A 307 -8.32 13.37 9.75
N SER A 308 -8.53 12.26 10.45
CA SER A 308 -7.83 11.95 11.68
C SER A 308 -7.91 10.46 12.00
N VAL A 309 -6.95 10.01 12.81
CA VAL A 309 -6.94 8.69 13.40
C VAL A 309 -8.04 8.60 14.47
N VAL A 310 -8.81 7.52 14.49
CA VAL A 310 -9.88 7.31 15.47
C VAL A 310 -9.29 7.07 16.88
N PRO A 311 -9.49 7.98 17.85
CA PRO A 311 -8.91 7.84 19.19
C PRO A 311 -9.77 6.94 20.08
N THR A 312 -9.16 6.37 21.12
CA THR A 312 -9.86 5.50 22.09
C THR A 312 -10.79 6.25 23.05
N ALA A 313 -10.43 7.49 23.42
CA ALA A 313 -11.20 8.25 24.41
C ALA A 313 -12.56 8.69 23.84
N PRO A 314 -13.71 8.38 24.47
CA PRO A 314 -15.03 8.58 23.84
C PRO A 314 -15.32 10.02 23.41
N HIS A 315 -14.87 11.02 24.18
CA HIS A 315 -15.08 12.44 23.88
C HIS A 315 -14.18 12.96 22.74
N LEU A 316 -13.11 12.24 22.40
CA LEU A 316 -12.29 12.52 21.22
C LEU A 316 -12.80 11.71 20.03
N GLU A 317 -13.23 10.47 20.24
CA GLU A 317 -13.82 9.60 19.21
C GLU A 317 -15.04 10.27 18.58
N SER A 318 -15.91 10.87 19.40
CA SER A 318 -17.09 11.63 18.95
C SER A 318 -16.77 12.91 18.18
N ARG A 319 -15.55 13.45 18.29
CA ARG A 319 -15.11 14.61 17.49
C ARG A 319 -14.61 14.19 16.11
N VAL A 320 -14.05 12.99 16.00
CA VAL A 320 -13.54 12.43 14.75
C VAL A 320 -14.67 11.81 13.93
N LEU A 321 -15.44 10.91 14.56
CA LEU A 321 -16.49 10.16 13.86
C LEU A 321 -17.68 11.05 13.53
N LEU A 322 -18.24 10.86 12.33
CA LEU A 322 -19.45 11.56 11.92
C LEU A 322 -20.64 11.21 12.83
N GLY A 323 -21.22 12.22 13.50
CA GLY A 323 -22.39 12.09 14.39
C GLY A 323 -23.69 12.62 13.79
N ALA A 324 -24.84 12.25 14.40
CA ALA A 324 -26.18 12.63 13.91
C ALA A 324 -26.41 14.15 13.90
N GLU A 325 -25.92 14.85 14.93
CA GLU A 325 -26.02 16.30 15.06
C GLU A 325 -25.23 17.02 13.97
N ARG A 326 -24.03 16.53 13.66
CA ARG A 326 -23.20 17.06 12.56
C ARG A 326 -23.89 16.83 11.21
N ILE A 327 -24.44 15.63 10.98
CA ILE A 327 -25.21 15.33 9.75
C ILE A 327 -26.38 16.31 9.61
N ALA A 328 -27.20 16.47 10.65
CA ALA A 328 -28.37 17.35 10.61
C ALA A 328 -27.97 18.83 10.40
N ALA A 329 -26.93 19.30 11.10
CA ALA A 329 -26.47 20.68 10.99
C ALA A 329 -25.94 21.01 9.59
N GLU A 330 -25.13 20.13 8.99
CA GLU A 330 -24.60 20.37 7.64
C GLU A 330 -25.68 20.27 6.56
N ILE A 331 -26.66 19.36 6.72
CA ILE A 331 -27.83 19.30 5.84
C ILE A 331 -28.65 20.60 5.94
N GLU A 332 -28.91 21.09 7.15
CA GLU A 332 -29.65 22.34 7.35
C GLU A 332 -28.95 23.54 6.69
N LYS A 333 -27.63 23.67 6.89
CA LYS A 333 -26.81 24.68 6.22
C LYS A 333 -26.88 24.55 4.69
N GLY A 334 -26.77 23.32 4.17
CA GLY A 334 -26.86 23.04 2.74
C GLY A 334 -28.24 23.40 2.16
N ALA A 335 -29.30 23.07 2.90
CA ALA A 335 -30.68 23.28 2.49
C ALA A 335 -31.10 24.77 2.58
N ALA A 336 -30.41 25.58 3.39
CA ALA A 336 -30.63 27.03 3.50
C ALA A 336 -29.99 27.85 2.36
N ARG A 337 -29.07 27.28 1.57
CA ARG A 337 -28.41 28.00 0.46
C ARG A 337 -29.41 28.33 -0.64
N SER A 338 -29.36 29.56 -1.16
CA SER A 338 -30.16 29.99 -2.31
C SER A 338 -29.79 29.19 -3.56
N LEU A 339 -30.74 28.43 -4.11
CA LEU A 339 -30.56 27.61 -5.31
C LEU A 339 -30.99 28.41 -6.54
N GLN A 340 -30.23 28.35 -7.63
CA GLN A 340 -30.63 29.01 -8.88
C GLN A 340 -31.84 28.30 -9.52
N PRO A 341 -32.80 29.03 -10.11
CA PRO A 341 -33.86 28.42 -10.89
C PRO A 341 -33.29 27.83 -12.19
N ARG A 342 -33.66 26.58 -12.52
CA ARG A 342 -33.41 25.98 -13.84
C ARG A 342 -34.73 25.77 -14.59
N GLY A 343 -34.66 25.88 -15.91
CA GLY A 343 -35.78 25.62 -16.84
C GLY A 343 -36.22 24.15 -16.85
N PRO A 344 -37.24 23.79 -17.67
CA PRO A 344 -37.91 22.50 -17.60
C PRO A 344 -36.95 21.32 -17.81
N ALA A 345 -37.02 20.33 -16.90
CA ALA A 345 -36.20 19.13 -16.92
C ALA A 345 -36.59 18.19 -18.06
N ALA A 346 -35.59 17.61 -18.73
CA ALA A 346 -35.79 16.54 -19.70
C ALA A 346 -36.10 15.21 -18.98
N PRO A 347 -36.99 14.35 -19.51
CA PRO A 347 -37.36 13.09 -18.87
C PRO A 347 -36.15 12.15 -18.68
N LEU A 348 -36.11 11.44 -17.54
CA LEU A 348 -35.12 10.40 -17.24
C LEU A 348 -35.25 9.26 -18.27
N VAL A 349 -34.20 9.03 -19.06
CA VAL A 349 -34.15 7.90 -20.01
C VAL A 349 -33.59 6.68 -19.29
N THR A 350 -34.41 5.64 -19.11
CA THR A 350 -33.96 4.34 -18.59
C THR A 350 -33.13 3.63 -19.66
N ALA A 351 -31.85 3.36 -19.38
CA ALA A 351 -30.97 2.69 -20.33
C ALA A 351 -31.32 1.20 -20.42
N GLY A 352 -32.02 0.80 -21.49
CA GLY A 352 -32.07 -0.59 -21.94
C GLY A 352 -30.74 -1.01 -22.58
N SER A 353 -30.35 -2.25 -22.36
CA SER A 353 -29.11 -2.84 -22.89
C SER A 353 -29.12 -2.94 -24.41
N GLU A 354 -28.26 -2.19 -25.10
CA GLU A 354 -27.89 -2.48 -26.49
C GLU A 354 -26.39 -2.31 -26.73
N THR A 355 -25.86 -3.21 -27.54
CA THR A 355 -24.45 -3.37 -27.94
C THR A 355 -24.26 -2.83 -29.35
N ALA A 356 -23.16 -2.10 -29.58
CA ALA A 356 -22.46 -1.76 -30.85
C ALA A 356 -21.72 -0.43 -30.61
N GLY A 357 -20.57 -0.08 -31.17
CA GLY A 357 -19.78 -0.54 -32.31
C GLY A 357 -18.88 0.66 -32.66
N ALA A 358 -17.62 0.42 -33.01
CA ALA A 358 -16.61 1.46 -33.20
C ALA A 358 -16.92 2.42 -34.36
N GLY A 359 -16.61 3.71 -34.18
CA GLY A 359 -16.61 4.73 -35.24
C GLY A 359 -15.89 6.00 -34.80
N ALA A 360 -14.77 6.31 -35.45
CA ALA A 360 -13.96 7.52 -35.26
C ALA A 360 -14.62 8.76 -35.90
N GLY A 361 -14.39 9.94 -35.32
CA GLY A 361 -14.82 11.23 -35.86
C GLY A 361 -14.19 12.41 -35.13
N GLU A 362 -13.72 13.39 -35.91
CA GLU A 362 -12.77 14.47 -35.61
C GLU A 362 -13.30 15.62 -34.71
N GLN A 363 -12.36 16.31 -34.05
CA GLN A 363 -12.56 17.57 -33.31
C GLN A 363 -12.40 18.80 -34.22
N PRO A 364 -13.22 19.86 -34.07
CA PRO A 364 -13.07 21.10 -34.81
C PRO A 364 -12.17 22.13 -34.09
N ALA A 365 -11.41 22.87 -34.91
CA ALA A 365 -10.47 23.93 -34.55
C ALA A 365 -11.16 25.26 -34.18
N ALA A 366 -10.53 26.03 -33.28
CA ALA A 366 -10.90 27.40 -32.92
C ALA A 366 -9.89 28.41 -33.50
N ALA A 367 -10.42 29.57 -33.92
CA ALA A 367 -9.75 30.61 -34.68
C ALA A 367 -8.89 31.56 -33.82
N ALA A 368 -7.86 32.12 -34.47
CA ALA A 368 -6.89 33.07 -33.93
C ALA A 368 -7.42 34.52 -33.87
N VAL A 369 -6.87 35.30 -32.93
CA VAL A 369 -6.86 36.77 -32.94
C VAL A 369 -5.44 37.24 -32.66
N ASP A 370 -4.95 38.12 -33.53
CA ASP A 370 -3.60 38.69 -33.60
C ASP A 370 -3.45 39.88 -32.63
N SER A 371 -2.35 39.91 -31.87
CA SER A 371 -1.93 41.08 -31.10
C SER A 371 -0.40 41.16 -31.03
N ALA A 372 0.12 42.19 -31.70
CA ALA A 372 1.47 42.77 -31.68
C ALA A 372 2.50 42.21 -30.68
N GLU A 373 3.61 41.70 -31.21
CA GLU A 373 4.78 41.19 -30.47
C GLU A 373 5.38 42.24 -29.51
N PRO A 374 5.48 41.95 -28.20
CA PRO A 374 6.48 42.57 -27.34
C PRO A 374 7.86 41.99 -27.69
N ALA A 375 8.91 42.82 -27.64
CA ALA A 375 10.28 42.40 -27.87
C ALA A 375 10.61 41.13 -27.07
N ALA A 376 10.89 40.02 -27.76
CA ALA A 376 11.13 38.73 -27.13
C ALA A 376 12.39 38.79 -26.27
N GLY A 377 12.25 38.60 -24.96
CA GLY A 377 13.37 38.34 -24.07
C GLY A 377 13.97 36.97 -24.40
N ALA A 378 15.27 36.79 -24.20
CA ALA A 378 15.92 35.50 -24.37
C ALA A 378 15.38 34.52 -23.31
N PRO A 379 14.73 33.40 -23.71
CA PRO A 379 14.15 32.48 -22.75
C PRO A 379 15.24 31.66 -22.07
N VAL A 380 15.15 31.57 -20.74
CA VAL A 380 15.94 30.65 -19.93
C VAL A 380 15.05 29.45 -19.62
N ALA A 381 15.26 28.36 -20.37
CA ALA A 381 14.54 27.11 -20.14
C ALA A 381 15.25 26.27 -19.07
N VAL A 382 14.49 25.41 -18.39
CA VAL A 382 15.03 24.40 -17.47
C VAL A 382 15.98 23.47 -18.24
N PRO A 383 17.29 23.47 -17.94
CA PRO A 383 18.24 22.64 -18.66
C PRO A 383 18.11 21.18 -18.19
N LYS A 384 18.44 20.22 -19.05
CA LYS A 384 18.54 18.82 -18.63
C LYS A 384 19.82 18.63 -17.79
N LEU A 385 19.68 18.66 -16.47
CA LEU A 385 20.79 18.54 -15.52
C LEU A 385 21.25 17.09 -15.32
N ASN A 386 20.34 16.13 -15.46
CA ASN A 386 20.69 14.72 -15.47
C ASN A 386 19.69 13.90 -16.29
N ASN A 387 20.11 12.72 -16.74
CA ASN A 387 19.30 11.87 -17.62
C ASN A 387 18.07 11.25 -16.94
N ASN A 388 18.03 11.19 -15.61
CA ASN A 388 17.05 10.38 -14.87
C ASN A 388 15.84 11.19 -14.40
N ASP A 389 15.98 12.50 -14.20
CA ASP A 389 14.95 13.35 -13.63
C ASP A 389 14.19 14.09 -14.73
N THR A 390 12.86 14.08 -14.66
CA THR A 390 11.98 14.80 -15.59
C THR A 390 11.49 16.15 -15.05
N ALA A 391 11.67 16.41 -13.75
CA ALA A 391 11.33 17.65 -13.07
C ALA A 391 12.34 17.98 -11.95
N TYR A 392 12.46 19.26 -11.60
CA TYR A 392 13.35 19.79 -10.55
C TYR A 392 12.58 20.76 -9.64
N LEU A 393 13.03 20.92 -8.39
CA LEU A 393 12.47 21.90 -7.46
C LEU A 393 13.26 23.21 -7.54
N VAL A 394 12.58 24.35 -7.70
CA VAL A 394 13.21 25.68 -7.62
C VAL A 394 13.50 26.02 -6.17
N VAL A 395 14.77 26.04 -5.77
CA VAL A 395 15.19 26.26 -4.38
C VAL A 395 15.23 27.75 -4.05
N ARG A 396 15.93 28.54 -4.87
CA ARG A 396 16.04 29.99 -4.72
C ARG A 396 16.53 30.70 -5.99
N TRP A 397 16.15 31.95 -6.15
CA TRP A 397 16.72 32.88 -7.15
C TRP A 397 17.85 33.71 -6.54
N PHE A 398 18.88 33.99 -7.35
CA PHE A 398 20.02 34.82 -6.90
C PHE A 398 19.81 36.33 -7.12
N ALA A 399 18.74 36.71 -7.82
CA ALA A 399 18.40 38.10 -8.09
C ALA A 399 16.88 38.33 -8.18
N ASP A 400 16.46 39.56 -7.87
CA ASP A 400 15.06 39.96 -7.90
C ASP A 400 14.52 40.15 -9.33
N ASP A 401 13.19 40.04 -9.50
CA ASP A 401 12.51 40.33 -10.76
C ASP A 401 12.81 41.77 -11.24
N GLY A 402 13.34 41.91 -12.45
CA GLY A 402 13.75 43.16 -13.07
C GLY A 402 15.24 43.52 -12.92
N ALA A 403 16.01 42.78 -12.10
CA ALA A 403 17.44 42.99 -11.93
C ALA A 403 18.22 42.71 -13.23
N TYR A 404 19.33 43.43 -13.44
CA TYR A 404 20.25 43.13 -14.54
C TYR A 404 21.20 42.00 -14.13
N ILE A 405 21.32 40.97 -14.98
CA ILE A 405 22.18 39.81 -14.78
C ILE A 405 23.15 39.71 -15.96
N GLY A 406 24.44 39.51 -15.67
CA GLY A 406 25.46 39.30 -16.69
C GLY A 406 25.52 37.85 -17.18
N GLU A 407 25.96 37.63 -18.41
CA GLU A 407 26.22 36.30 -18.94
C GLU A 407 27.22 35.54 -18.04
N GLY A 408 26.83 34.35 -17.58
CA GLY A 408 27.62 33.52 -16.68
C GLY A 408 27.42 33.79 -15.18
N ASP A 409 26.63 34.80 -14.81
CA ASP A 409 26.29 35.06 -13.39
C ASP A 409 25.31 34.00 -12.85
N PRO A 410 25.39 33.65 -11.55
CA PRO A 410 24.42 32.76 -10.91
C PRO A 410 22.99 33.28 -11.03
N LEU A 411 22.07 32.45 -11.51
CA LEU A 411 20.69 32.84 -11.81
C LEU A 411 19.67 32.17 -10.87
N VAL A 412 19.68 30.84 -10.78
CA VAL A 412 18.73 30.06 -9.96
C VAL A 412 19.32 28.73 -9.48
N GLU A 413 18.99 28.28 -8.28
CA GLU A 413 19.32 26.94 -7.77
C GLU A 413 18.16 25.96 -8.01
N LEU A 414 18.47 24.82 -8.62
CA LEU A 414 17.53 23.72 -8.85
C LEU A 414 17.96 22.48 -8.06
N GLU A 415 17.05 21.91 -7.28
CA GLU A 415 17.26 20.63 -6.62
C GLU A 415 16.78 19.49 -7.51
N THR A 416 17.72 18.58 -7.78
CA THR A 416 17.48 17.33 -8.50
C THR A 416 17.42 16.16 -7.50
N SER A 417 17.09 14.95 -7.96
CA SER A 417 17.09 13.76 -7.09
C SER A 417 18.48 13.38 -6.54
N LYS A 418 19.56 14.02 -7.04
CA LYS A 418 20.95 13.66 -6.72
C LYS A 418 21.79 14.80 -6.15
N ALA A 419 21.52 16.04 -6.52
CA ALA A 419 22.30 17.22 -6.15
C ALA A 419 21.49 18.52 -6.34
N VAL A 420 21.93 19.60 -5.69
CA VAL A 420 21.50 20.97 -5.99
C VAL A 420 22.47 21.55 -7.00
N GLU A 421 21.96 22.06 -8.12
CA GLU A 421 22.72 22.60 -9.24
C GLU A 421 22.41 24.09 -9.39
N GLU A 422 23.45 24.89 -9.63
CA GLU A 422 23.34 26.33 -9.88
C GLU A 422 23.30 26.58 -11.38
N ILE A 423 22.23 27.21 -11.87
CA ILE A 423 22.11 27.61 -13.27
C ILE A 423 22.67 29.02 -13.43
N ALA A 424 23.63 29.18 -14.35
CA ALA A 424 24.16 30.48 -14.75
C ALA A 424 23.31 31.12 -15.86
N ALA A 425 23.30 32.45 -15.92
CA ALA A 425 22.59 33.19 -16.94
C ALA A 425 23.21 32.96 -18.34
N PRO A 426 22.42 32.58 -19.35
CA PRO A 426 22.93 32.27 -20.69
C PRO A 426 23.25 33.51 -21.54
N ALA A 427 22.88 34.71 -21.09
CA ALA A 427 23.12 35.98 -21.78
C ALA A 427 23.02 37.14 -20.79
N ASP A 428 23.49 38.32 -21.19
CA ASP A 428 23.23 39.57 -20.49
C ASP A 428 21.76 40.01 -20.62
N GLY A 429 21.12 40.46 -19.53
CA GLY A 429 19.82 41.09 -19.64
C GLY A 429 19.10 41.34 -18.32
N HIS A 430 17.94 42.00 -18.40
CA HIS A 430 17.04 42.23 -17.29
C HIS A 430 16.15 41.02 -17.06
N LEU A 431 16.25 40.44 -15.86
CA LEU A 431 15.58 39.23 -15.44
C LEU A 431 14.06 39.42 -15.33
N ARG A 432 13.29 38.49 -15.89
CA ARG A 432 11.88 38.28 -15.59
C ARG A 432 11.64 36.85 -15.11
N ILE A 433 11.30 36.66 -13.85
CA ILE A 433 11.06 35.36 -13.23
C ILE A 433 9.70 34.81 -13.67
N ARG A 434 9.66 33.53 -14.09
CA ARG A 434 8.44 32.82 -14.51
C ARG A 434 8.09 31.62 -13.62
N ALA A 435 9.07 31.08 -12.89
CA ALA A 435 8.88 30.00 -11.92
C ALA A 435 9.12 30.49 -10.47
N ALA A 436 8.17 30.24 -9.57
CA ALA A 436 8.27 30.66 -8.17
C ALA A 436 9.20 29.75 -7.35
N GLU A 437 9.85 30.28 -6.32
CA GLU A 437 10.58 29.46 -5.35
C GLU A 437 9.63 28.45 -4.67
N GLY A 438 10.08 27.21 -4.52
CA GLY A 438 9.29 26.09 -4.01
C GLY A 438 8.38 25.40 -5.02
N SER A 439 8.39 25.80 -6.30
CA SER A 439 7.66 25.11 -7.37
C SER A 439 8.48 24.03 -8.06
N GLU A 440 7.83 22.94 -8.48
CA GLU A 440 8.41 21.94 -9.38
C GLU A 440 8.29 22.40 -10.83
N VAL A 441 9.38 22.27 -11.59
CA VAL A 441 9.48 22.66 -13.01
C VAL A 441 10.00 21.48 -13.84
N GLU A 442 9.40 21.23 -15.00
CA GLU A 442 9.81 20.14 -15.90
C GLU A 442 10.97 20.57 -16.81
N VAL A 443 11.75 19.59 -17.30
CA VAL A 443 12.83 19.90 -18.27
C VAL A 443 12.24 20.52 -19.53
N GLY A 444 12.74 21.71 -19.89
CA GLY A 444 12.25 22.50 -21.01
C GLY A 444 11.23 23.56 -20.64
N ASP A 445 10.72 23.59 -19.40
CA ASP A 445 9.85 24.66 -18.92
C ASP A 445 10.60 26.00 -18.86
N LEU A 446 9.86 27.11 -18.92
CA LEU A 446 10.43 28.45 -18.89
C LEU A 446 10.69 28.89 -17.43
N LEU A 447 11.97 29.03 -17.05
CA LEU A 447 12.37 29.54 -15.73
C LEU A 447 12.25 31.06 -15.67
N ALA A 448 12.77 31.74 -16.68
CA ALA A 448 12.84 33.18 -16.76
C ALA A 448 13.02 33.67 -18.21
N GLU A 449 12.90 34.99 -18.41
CA GLU A 449 13.24 35.68 -19.65
C GLU A 449 14.23 36.80 -19.36
N LEU A 450 15.21 37.01 -20.26
CA LEU A 450 16.19 38.09 -20.17
C LEU A 450 15.95 39.13 -21.25
N PHE A 451 15.63 40.37 -20.86
CA PHE A 451 15.33 41.47 -21.79
C PHE A 451 16.50 42.44 -21.95
N ALA A 452 16.73 42.95 -23.16
CA ALA A 452 17.78 43.92 -23.44
C ALA A 452 17.55 45.30 -22.78
N GLU A 453 16.30 45.63 -22.45
CA GLU A 453 15.88 46.82 -21.72
C GLU A 453 15.01 46.39 -20.53
N PRO A 454 14.99 47.16 -19.42
CA PRO A 454 14.21 46.80 -18.23
C PRO A 454 12.74 46.65 -18.61
N PRO A 455 12.13 45.47 -18.41
CA PRO A 455 10.78 45.21 -18.87
C PRO A 455 9.79 46.07 -18.07
N ALA A 456 8.83 46.69 -18.75
CA ALA A 456 7.83 47.55 -18.13
C ALA A 456 7.14 46.85 -16.93
N ALA A 457 6.97 47.57 -15.84
CA ALA A 457 6.28 47.07 -14.64
C ALA A 457 4.86 46.59 -14.99
N PRO A 458 4.38 45.49 -14.40
CA PRO A 458 3.03 44.98 -14.67
C PRO A 458 1.97 46.01 -14.30
N ALA A 459 0.92 46.13 -15.13
CA ALA A 459 -0.28 46.88 -14.77
C ALA A 459 -0.93 46.24 -13.53
N PRO A 460 -1.45 47.03 -12.58
CA PRO A 460 -2.00 46.51 -11.34
C PRO A 460 -3.37 45.88 -11.60
N ASP A 461 -3.45 44.55 -11.59
CA ASP A 461 -4.72 43.89 -11.28
C ASP A 461 -4.98 44.05 -9.78
N THR A 462 -6.08 44.73 -9.51
CA THR A 462 -6.53 45.11 -8.18
C THR A 462 -7.13 43.88 -7.52
N LEU A 463 -6.51 43.41 -6.44
CA LEU A 463 -7.16 43.26 -5.14
C LEU A 463 -6.09 43.03 -4.06
N ALA A 464 -6.06 43.99 -3.12
CA ALA A 464 -5.21 44.11 -1.94
C ALA A 464 -5.12 42.79 -1.13
N LEU A 465 -4.01 42.48 -0.45
CA LEU A 465 -3.36 43.28 0.60
C LEU A 465 -1.84 42.98 0.68
N THR A 466 -1.03 44.03 0.76
CA THR A 466 0.36 44.05 1.27
C THR A 466 0.39 44.94 2.54
N PRO A 467 1.45 44.97 3.39
CA PRO A 467 2.81 44.51 3.12
C PRO A 467 3.56 43.80 4.26
N SER A 468 4.64 43.17 3.80
CA SER A 468 5.92 42.88 4.43
C SER A 468 6.51 43.99 5.28
N ASP A 469 7.35 43.57 6.23
CA ASP A 469 8.37 44.37 6.91
C ASP A 469 9.19 45.21 5.93
N GLU A 470 9.51 46.45 6.33
CA GLU A 470 10.66 47.17 5.78
C GLU A 470 11.14 48.29 6.73
N ARG A 471 12.34 48.16 7.30
CA ARG A 471 13.54 48.96 6.97
C ARG A 471 14.56 49.11 8.11
N VAL A 472 15.81 49.11 7.65
CA VAL A 472 17.08 49.31 8.36
C VAL A 472 17.29 50.77 8.81
N ALA A 473 17.79 50.88 10.06
CA ALA A 473 18.60 51.88 10.81
C ALA A 473 18.97 53.26 10.20
N ALA A 474 19.18 54.38 10.93
CA ALA A 474 19.63 54.72 12.31
C ALA A 474 19.29 56.24 12.61
N PRO A 475 19.67 56.93 13.73
CA PRO A 475 20.30 56.54 15.00
C PRO A 475 19.54 57.00 16.28
N VAL A 476 20.05 56.54 17.43
CA VAL A 476 19.47 56.50 18.80
C VAL A 476 19.45 57.86 19.54
N PRO A 477 18.48 58.08 20.45
CA PRO A 477 18.87 58.37 21.84
C PRO A 477 18.10 57.56 22.89
N ALA A 478 18.81 57.26 23.98
CA ALA A 478 18.42 56.39 25.08
C ALA A 478 17.19 56.87 25.87
N ALA A 479 16.36 55.93 26.34
CA ALA A 479 16.32 55.51 27.75
C ALA A 479 14.97 54.89 28.18
N VAL A 480 15.07 53.97 29.15
CA VAL A 480 14.08 53.52 30.16
C VAL A 480 13.10 52.39 29.79
N ASN A 481 13.42 51.19 30.29
CA ASN A 481 12.51 50.05 30.53
C ASN A 481 11.39 50.40 31.53
N PRO A 482 10.20 49.80 31.40
CA PRO A 482 9.83 48.73 32.34
C PRO A 482 9.12 47.53 31.66
N THR A 483 9.67 46.31 31.77
CA THR A 483 9.15 45.14 32.54
C THR A 483 7.67 44.78 32.27
N VAL A 484 7.31 43.62 31.72
CA VAL A 484 7.46 42.25 32.28
C VAL A 484 7.53 41.20 31.15
N ALA A 485 8.44 40.21 31.28
CA ALA A 485 8.64 39.11 30.32
C ALA A 485 7.75 37.87 30.61
N PRO A 486 7.26 37.14 29.59
CA PRO A 486 6.72 35.79 29.75
C PRO A 486 7.83 34.77 30.05
N PRO A 487 7.53 33.64 30.71
CA PRO A 487 8.55 32.66 31.11
C PRO A 487 9.19 32.00 29.88
N ALA A 488 10.52 31.89 29.91
CA ALA A 488 11.31 31.26 28.87
C ALA A 488 10.98 29.76 28.77
N GLN A 489 10.62 29.32 27.56
CA GLN A 489 10.65 27.90 27.19
C GLN A 489 12.10 27.41 27.25
N GLU A 490 12.34 26.32 27.97
CA GLU A 490 13.64 25.64 27.98
C GLU A 490 14.02 25.21 26.55
N PRO A 491 15.29 25.35 26.15
CA PRO A 491 15.76 24.88 24.86
C PRO A 491 15.58 23.36 24.76
N ALA A 492 14.98 22.90 23.67
CA ALA A 492 14.88 21.48 23.36
C ALA A 492 16.28 20.83 23.44
N PRO A 493 16.41 19.62 24.00
CA PRO A 493 17.70 18.96 24.14
C PRO A 493 18.37 18.84 22.77
N ALA A 494 19.63 19.25 22.69
CA ALA A 494 20.43 19.19 21.48
C ALA A 494 20.36 17.77 20.87
N ALA A 495 20.03 17.68 19.58
CA ALA A 495 19.98 16.42 18.87
C ALA A 495 21.33 15.69 19.03
N ARG A 496 21.30 14.46 19.54
CA ARG A 496 22.51 13.63 19.65
C ARG A 496 22.92 13.23 18.23
N THR A 497 24.09 13.70 17.78
CA THR A 497 24.65 13.35 16.48
C THR A 497 25.66 12.22 16.61
N HIS A 498 25.68 11.31 15.62
CA HIS A 498 26.68 10.26 15.46
C HIS A 498 27.42 10.49 14.14
N VAL A 499 28.74 10.64 14.20
CA VAL A 499 29.57 10.88 13.02
C VAL A 499 30.11 9.55 12.53
N LEU A 500 29.88 9.24 11.26
CA LEU A 500 30.37 8.02 10.63
C LEU A 500 31.90 8.07 10.47
N ASP A 501 32.57 6.97 10.83
CA ASP A 501 34.01 6.81 10.60
C ASP A 501 34.35 6.52 9.12
N ARG A 502 35.64 6.46 8.78
CA ARG A 502 36.10 6.24 7.40
C ARG A 502 35.68 4.88 6.84
N ALA A 503 35.60 3.84 7.67
CA ALA A 503 35.19 2.52 7.24
C ALA A 503 33.69 2.52 6.91
N GLN A 504 32.87 3.10 7.80
CA GLN A 504 31.43 3.27 7.60
C GLN A 504 31.12 4.13 6.36
N GLN A 505 31.89 5.20 6.11
CA GLN A 505 31.78 6.01 4.90
C GLN A 505 32.13 5.21 3.63
N GLY A 506 33.17 4.38 3.69
CA GLY A 506 33.54 3.47 2.59
C GLY A 506 32.44 2.45 2.29
N THR A 507 31.90 1.79 3.32
CA THR A 507 30.75 0.90 3.18
C THR A 507 29.55 1.62 2.58
N ALA A 508 29.22 2.83 3.08
CA ALA A 508 28.11 3.63 2.55
C ALA A 508 28.30 3.96 1.06
N ALA A 509 29.51 4.29 0.61
CA ALA A 509 29.80 4.56 -0.79
C ALA A 509 29.59 3.32 -1.67
N VAL A 510 30.08 2.15 -1.23
CA VAL A 510 29.92 0.90 -1.98
C VAL A 510 28.46 0.45 -2.04
N VAL A 511 27.74 0.53 -0.92
CA VAL A 511 26.31 0.20 -0.84
C VAL A 511 25.48 1.15 -1.70
N THR A 512 25.77 2.45 -1.66
CA THR A 512 25.10 3.46 -2.49
C THR A 512 25.32 3.18 -3.97
N ARG A 513 26.56 2.83 -4.35
CA ARG A 513 26.90 2.45 -5.72
C ARG A 513 26.12 1.21 -6.18
N ALA A 514 26.10 0.16 -5.37
CA ALA A 514 25.36 -1.07 -5.69
C ALA A 514 23.87 -0.81 -5.94
N HIS A 515 23.19 -0.04 -5.07
CA HIS A 515 21.77 0.30 -5.24
C HIS A 515 21.49 1.15 -6.49
N ARG A 516 22.48 1.91 -6.97
CA ARG A 516 22.34 2.73 -8.19
C ARG A 516 22.64 1.95 -9.47
N GLU A 517 23.62 1.06 -9.43
CA GLU A 517 24.19 0.43 -10.64
C GLU A 517 23.70 -1.00 -10.91
N VAL A 518 23.16 -1.68 -9.89
CA VAL A 518 22.79 -3.10 -9.99
C VAL A 518 21.27 -3.27 -9.82
N PRO A 519 20.54 -3.61 -10.90
CA PRO A 519 19.14 -4.02 -10.84
C PRO A 519 19.02 -5.37 -10.13
N VAL A 520 19.04 -5.35 -8.80
CA VAL A 520 19.09 -6.56 -7.99
C VAL A 520 17.74 -7.28 -8.02
N ALA A 521 17.79 -8.58 -8.32
CA ALA A 521 16.73 -9.51 -8.01
C ALA A 521 17.23 -10.57 -7.03
N PHE A 522 16.29 -11.32 -6.47
CA PHE A 522 16.58 -12.19 -5.35
C PHE A 522 15.79 -13.49 -5.43
N ALA A 523 16.43 -14.60 -5.06
CA ALA A 523 15.81 -15.91 -4.90
C ALA A 523 16.37 -16.62 -3.67
N ALA A 524 15.59 -17.49 -3.03
CA ALA A 524 16.05 -18.29 -1.90
C ALA A 524 15.51 -19.72 -1.94
N VAL A 525 16.25 -20.65 -1.34
CA VAL A 525 15.86 -22.04 -1.12
C VAL A 525 16.19 -22.47 0.31
N GLU A 526 15.35 -23.32 0.88
CA GLU A 526 15.63 -24.01 2.15
C GLU A 526 16.42 -25.29 1.85
N VAL A 527 17.50 -25.52 2.58
CA VAL A 527 18.42 -26.65 2.37
C VAL A 527 18.58 -27.43 3.67
N ARG A 528 18.32 -28.75 3.62
CA ARG A 528 18.62 -29.66 4.72
C ARG A 528 20.13 -29.87 4.80
N VAL A 529 20.70 -29.74 5.99
CA VAL A 529 22.16 -29.76 6.17
C VAL A 529 22.64 -30.81 7.16
N ASP A 530 21.77 -31.67 7.70
CA ASP A 530 22.18 -32.72 8.65
C ASP A 530 23.29 -33.64 8.11
N PRO A 531 23.21 -34.16 6.86
CA PRO A 531 24.25 -35.06 6.34
C PRO A 531 25.61 -34.38 6.20
N VAL A 532 25.65 -33.17 5.65
CA VAL A 532 26.92 -32.42 5.50
C VAL A 532 27.48 -31.99 6.85
N LEU A 533 26.64 -31.54 7.79
CA LEU A 533 27.11 -31.19 9.13
C LEU A 533 27.73 -32.40 9.85
N ALA A 534 27.17 -33.60 9.67
CA ALA A 534 27.75 -34.82 10.21
C ALA A 534 29.10 -35.14 9.56
N ARG A 535 29.20 -35.07 8.22
CA ARG A 535 30.44 -35.38 7.51
C ARG A 535 31.56 -34.38 7.80
N LEU A 536 31.24 -33.09 7.90
CA LEU A 536 32.21 -32.05 8.24
C LEU A 536 32.82 -32.26 9.62
N ARG A 537 32.04 -32.71 10.62
CA ARG A 537 32.58 -33.08 11.93
C ARG A 537 33.62 -34.19 11.82
N THR A 538 33.29 -35.25 11.07
CA THR A 538 34.25 -36.34 10.81
C THR A 538 35.50 -35.84 10.09
N LEU A 539 35.35 -34.93 9.12
CA LEU A 539 36.50 -34.36 8.41
C LEU A 539 37.40 -33.53 9.35
N SER A 540 36.80 -32.77 10.26
CA SER A 540 37.53 -32.01 11.28
C SER A 540 38.32 -32.95 12.20
N ASP A 541 37.73 -34.08 12.60
CA ASP A 541 38.43 -35.10 13.40
C ASP A 541 39.58 -35.77 12.62
N GLU A 542 39.41 -36.00 11.32
CA GLU A 542 40.39 -36.64 10.43
C GLU A 542 41.59 -35.73 10.11
N THR A 543 41.34 -34.44 9.90
CA THR A 543 42.33 -33.47 9.42
C THR A 543 42.90 -32.58 10.50
N GLY A 544 42.19 -32.42 11.61
CA GLY A 544 42.49 -31.44 12.66
C GLY A 544 42.08 -30.00 12.33
N ALA A 545 41.52 -29.73 11.15
CA ALA A 545 41.03 -28.41 10.76
C ALA A 545 39.59 -28.19 11.26
N GLU A 546 39.23 -26.95 11.65
CA GLU A 546 37.88 -26.62 12.10
C GLU A 546 36.91 -26.34 10.93
N VAL A 547 36.59 -27.39 10.16
CA VAL A 547 35.71 -27.24 8.99
C VAL A 547 34.24 -27.13 9.39
N GLY A 548 33.54 -26.13 8.86
CA GLY A 548 32.14 -25.85 9.12
C GLY A 548 31.28 -25.67 7.87
N LEU A 549 30.05 -25.21 8.12
CA LEU A 549 29.09 -24.91 7.05
C LEU A 549 29.55 -23.78 6.11
N PRO A 550 30.19 -22.70 6.59
CA PRO A 550 30.73 -21.66 5.70
C PRO A 550 31.66 -22.22 4.62
N GLU A 551 32.61 -23.07 5.00
CA GLU A 551 33.59 -23.70 4.11
C GLU A 551 32.89 -24.59 3.09
N ALA A 552 31.90 -25.38 3.54
CA ALA A 552 31.09 -26.23 2.68
C ALA A 552 30.27 -25.43 1.66
N VAL A 553 29.67 -24.30 2.06
CA VAL A 553 28.93 -23.44 1.12
C VAL A 553 29.87 -22.81 0.11
N VAL A 554 31.02 -22.27 0.53
CA VAL A 554 32.02 -21.72 -0.39
C VAL A 554 32.46 -22.77 -1.41
N LYS A 555 32.72 -23.99 -0.97
CA LYS A 555 33.12 -25.09 -1.85
C LYS A 555 31.99 -25.50 -2.81
N ALA A 556 30.76 -25.59 -2.32
CA ALA A 556 29.58 -25.95 -3.13
C ALA A 556 29.26 -24.87 -4.18
N VAL A 557 29.40 -23.59 -3.81
CA VAL A 557 29.32 -22.45 -4.73
C VAL A 557 30.42 -22.55 -5.78
N ALA A 558 31.66 -22.80 -5.38
CA ALA A 558 32.77 -22.93 -6.33
C ALA A 558 32.57 -24.09 -7.31
N ALA A 559 32.04 -25.22 -6.84
CA ALA A 559 31.76 -26.41 -7.65
C ALA A 559 30.68 -26.19 -8.71
N ALA A 560 29.82 -25.18 -8.55
CA ALA A 560 28.77 -24.84 -9.52
C ALA A 560 29.29 -23.99 -10.71
N HIS A 561 30.52 -23.46 -10.65
CA HIS A 561 31.07 -22.60 -11.71
C HIS A 561 31.04 -23.20 -13.13
N PRO A 562 31.39 -24.48 -13.37
CA PRO A 562 31.38 -25.05 -14.71
C PRO A 562 30.01 -25.01 -15.39
N ASP A 563 28.93 -25.16 -14.62
CA ASP A 563 27.56 -25.17 -15.12
C ASP A 563 26.96 -23.75 -15.20
N PHE A 564 27.51 -22.80 -14.43
CA PHE A 564 26.98 -21.44 -14.29
C PHE A 564 28.07 -20.35 -14.42
N PRO A 565 28.95 -20.38 -15.45
CA PRO A 565 30.12 -19.49 -15.50
C PRO A 565 29.74 -18.01 -15.57
N HIS A 566 28.55 -17.68 -16.11
CA HIS A 566 28.06 -16.30 -16.21
C HIS A 566 27.69 -15.67 -14.87
N LEU A 567 27.40 -16.46 -13.83
CA LEU A 567 27.10 -15.94 -12.49
C LEU A 567 28.36 -15.44 -11.75
N PHE A 568 29.53 -15.95 -12.15
CA PHE A 568 30.85 -15.55 -11.64
C PHE A 568 31.48 -14.45 -12.49
N GLY A 569 30.73 -13.88 -13.44
CA GLY A 569 31.23 -12.89 -14.37
C GLY A 569 31.24 -11.47 -13.82
N THR A 570 31.73 -10.57 -14.66
CA THR A 570 31.69 -9.12 -14.47
C THR A 570 31.02 -8.48 -15.67
N LEU A 571 30.01 -7.63 -15.46
CA LEU A 571 29.41 -6.86 -16.55
C LEU A 571 30.43 -5.81 -17.04
N VAL A 572 30.81 -5.88 -18.31
CA VAL A 572 31.78 -4.95 -18.93
C VAL A 572 31.04 -3.79 -19.58
N ASP A 573 29.91 -4.09 -20.23
CA ASP A 573 28.99 -3.14 -20.86
C ASP A 573 27.57 -3.74 -20.84
N GLU A 574 26.57 -3.02 -21.34
CA GLU A 574 25.15 -3.44 -21.34
C GLU A 574 24.86 -4.77 -22.07
N ARG A 575 25.83 -5.36 -22.78
CA ARG A 575 25.63 -6.57 -23.59
C ARG A 575 26.64 -7.68 -23.31
N THR A 576 27.70 -7.40 -22.55
CA THR A 576 28.87 -8.28 -22.47
C THR A 576 29.26 -8.57 -21.03
N VAL A 577 29.36 -9.87 -20.71
CA VAL A 577 29.86 -10.37 -19.44
C VAL A 577 31.24 -10.98 -19.66
N ARG A 578 32.23 -10.51 -18.89
CA ARG A 578 33.54 -11.15 -18.82
C ARG A 578 33.48 -12.26 -17.78
N LEU A 579 33.68 -13.51 -18.23
CA LEU A 579 33.70 -14.69 -17.37
C LEU A 579 35.00 -14.73 -16.54
N ALA A 580 34.92 -15.36 -15.37
CA ALA A 580 36.10 -15.59 -14.52
C ALA A 580 36.77 -16.92 -14.87
N ASP A 581 38.09 -16.88 -15.10
CA ASP A 581 38.92 -18.06 -15.37
C ASP A 581 39.26 -18.83 -14.09
N THR A 582 39.30 -18.13 -12.95
CA THR A 582 39.52 -18.70 -11.62
C THR A 582 38.35 -18.39 -10.70
N VAL A 583 38.04 -19.33 -9.79
CA VAL A 583 36.89 -19.20 -8.89
C VAL A 583 37.33 -18.61 -7.56
N ASP A 584 37.51 -17.29 -7.56
CA ASP A 584 37.89 -16.51 -6.39
C ASP A 584 36.64 -15.99 -5.66
N ILE A 585 36.39 -16.42 -4.43
CA ILE A 585 35.15 -16.14 -3.70
C ILE A 585 35.40 -15.15 -2.56
N GLY A 586 34.71 -14.01 -2.58
CA GLY A 586 34.66 -13.10 -1.45
C GLY A 586 33.83 -13.69 -0.32
N VAL A 587 34.27 -13.60 0.93
CA VAL A 587 33.51 -14.10 2.09
C VAL A 587 33.40 -13.00 3.14
N THR A 588 32.18 -12.71 3.59
CA THR A 588 31.98 -11.68 4.62
C THR A 588 32.54 -12.12 5.97
N VAL A 589 33.33 -11.26 6.60
CA VAL A 589 33.86 -11.41 7.95
C VAL A 589 33.53 -10.15 8.73
N ASP A 590 32.67 -10.27 9.75
CA ASP A 590 32.33 -9.19 10.67
C ASP A 590 33.12 -9.35 11.98
N ALA A 591 33.88 -8.32 12.35
CA ALA A 591 34.65 -8.28 13.59
C ALA A 591 34.01 -7.40 14.67
N GLY A 592 32.77 -6.93 14.48
CA GLY A 592 32.02 -6.04 15.37
C GLY A 592 32.48 -4.57 15.31
N ASN A 593 33.62 -4.30 14.67
CA ASN A 593 34.19 -2.98 14.40
C ASN A 593 34.16 -2.61 12.90
N GLY A 594 33.59 -3.48 12.06
CA GLY A 594 33.54 -3.30 10.60
C GLY A 594 33.33 -4.62 9.86
N LEU A 595 32.74 -4.52 8.67
CA LEU A 595 32.50 -5.65 7.76
C LEU A 595 33.58 -5.69 6.69
N TYR A 596 34.29 -6.80 6.59
CA TYR A 596 35.31 -7.06 5.57
C TYR A 596 34.85 -8.17 4.63
N ILE A 597 35.31 -8.14 3.37
CA ILE A 597 35.02 -9.20 2.39
C ILE A 597 36.35 -9.67 1.76
N PRO A 598 37.18 -10.40 2.51
CA PRO A 598 38.37 -11.01 1.95
C PRO A 598 38.04 -12.10 0.94
N VAL A 599 38.97 -12.31 -0.01
CA VAL A 599 38.78 -13.17 -1.17
C VAL A 599 39.61 -14.44 -1.01
N LEU A 600 38.91 -15.58 -0.92
CA LEU A 600 39.51 -16.91 -1.02
C LEU A 600 39.86 -17.18 -2.48
N ARG A 601 41.12 -17.55 -2.74
CA ARG A 601 41.64 -17.79 -4.09
C ARG A 601 41.45 -19.24 -4.52
N ASP A 602 41.12 -19.43 -5.79
CA ASP A 602 41.02 -20.74 -6.45
C ASP A 602 40.21 -21.78 -5.65
N CYS A 603 39.00 -21.39 -5.23
CA CYS A 603 38.17 -22.22 -4.34
C CYS A 603 37.78 -23.57 -4.97
N ALA A 604 37.73 -23.65 -6.30
CA ALA A 604 37.44 -24.88 -7.02
C ALA A 604 38.54 -25.93 -6.82
N GLY A 605 39.82 -25.54 -6.83
CA GLY A 605 40.97 -26.44 -6.69
C GLY A 605 41.32 -26.86 -5.26
N ARG A 606 40.85 -26.12 -4.26
CA ARG A 606 41.30 -26.25 -2.85
C ARG A 606 40.46 -27.19 -1.99
N SER A 607 41.07 -27.86 -1.02
CA SER A 607 40.33 -28.70 -0.07
C SER A 607 39.53 -27.86 0.94
N LEU A 608 38.52 -28.46 1.58
CA LEU A 608 37.78 -27.80 2.66
C LEU A 608 38.67 -27.40 3.85
N ALA A 609 39.73 -28.17 4.13
CA ALA A 609 40.71 -27.84 5.16
C ALA A 609 41.52 -26.59 4.77
N ASP A 610 41.96 -26.50 3.51
CA ASP A 610 42.68 -25.31 3.03
C ASP A 610 41.80 -24.05 3.11
N LEU A 611 40.50 -24.16 2.78
CA LEU A 611 39.55 -23.05 2.89
C LEU A 611 39.30 -22.65 4.36
N SER A 612 39.26 -23.64 5.26
CA SER A 612 39.10 -23.43 6.70
C SER A 612 40.28 -22.64 7.28
N ASP A 613 41.51 -22.99 6.91
CA ASP A 613 42.72 -22.32 7.40
C ASP A 613 42.76 -20.84 6.97
N ASP A 614 42.43 -20.55 5.71
CA ASP A 614 42.36 -19.18 5.21
C ASP A 614 41.24 -18.37 5.88
N LEU A 615 40.05 -18.96 6.05
CA LEU A 615 38.95 -18.27 6.73
C LEU A 615 39.28 -17.97 8.19
N MET A 616 40.01 -18.85 8.87
CA MET A 616 40.50 -18.60 10.22
C MET A 616 41.53 -17.46 10.24
N ASP A 617 42.48 -17.43 9.31
CA ASP A 617 43.44 -16.32 9.18
C ASP A 617 42.72 -14.98 8.90
N PHE A 618 41.74 -14.99 8.01
CA PHE A 618 40.91 -13.82 7.72
C PHE A 618 40.11 -13.34 8.94
N ARG A 619 39.55 -14.25 9.75
CA ARG A 619 38.89 -13.87 11.02
C ARG A 619 39.88 -13.17 11.95
N MET A 620 41.09 -13.71 12.11
CA MET A 620 42.11 -13.10 12.95
C MET A 620 42.55 -11.73 12.43
N LYS A 621 42.72 -11.58 11.11
CA LYS A 621 43.04 -10.30 10.46
C LYS A 621 41.91 -9.28 10.58
N ALA A 622 40.65 -9.69 10.48
CA ALA A 622 39.49 -8.81 10.67
C ALA A 622 39.45 -8.22 12.08
N PHE A 623 39.67 -9.06 13.11
CA PHE A 623 39.78 -8.60 14.49
C PHE A 623 40.93 -7.60 14.71
N ARG A 624 42.03 -7.74 13.97
CA ARG A 624 43.20 -6.83 14.04
C ARG A 624 43.14 -5.64 13.08
N ALA A 625 42.19 -5.63 12.15
CA ALA A 625 42.10 -4.70 11.02
C ALA A 625 43.37 -4.66 10.13
N GLU A 626 43.95 -5.84 9.83
CA GLU A 626 45.26 -6.00 9.16
C GLU A 626 45.18 -6.53 7.72
N PHE A 627 44.06 -6.33 7.01
CA PHE A 627 43.93 -6.79 5.63
C PHE A 627 44.77 -5.97 4.65
N THR A 628 45.38 -6.67 3.68
CA THR A 628 46.00 -6.03 2.51
C THR A 628 44.96 -5.74 1.43
N ALA A 629 45.23 -4.76 0.56
CA ALA A 629 44.35 -4.44 -0.57
C ALA A 629 44.17 -5.63 -1.54
N GLY A 630 45.19 -6.48 -1.67
CA GLY A 630 45.14 -7.68 -2.52
C GLY A 630 44.22 -8.77 -1.97
N GLU A 631 44.03 -8.84 -0.65
CA GLU A 631 43.12 -9.80 -0.02
C GLU A 631 41.65 -9.37 -0.13
N LEU A 632 41.38 -8.08 -0.31
CA LEU A 632 40.02 -7.52 -0.38
C LEU A 632 39.51 -7.28 -1.81
N SER A 633 40.21 -7.75 -2.83
CA SER A 633 39.90 -7.42 -4.23
C SER A 633 39.96 -8.65 -5.15
N GLY A 634 39.25 -8.60 -6.27
CA GLY A 634 39.33 -9.63 -7.32
C GLY A 634 38.48 -10.88 -7.09
N GLY A 635 37.50 -10.84 -6.19
CA GLY A 635 36.49 -11.89 -6.11
C GLY A 635 35.53 -11.84 -7.30
N CYS A 636 35.14 -13.01 -7.81
CA CYS A 636 34.21 -13.18 -8.93
C CYS A 636 32.75 -13.34 -8.47
N LEU A 637 32.55 -13.81 -7.24
CA LEU A 637 31.26 -13.91 -6.55
C LEU A 637 31.51 -13.80 -5.04
N SER A 638 30.53 -13.32 -4.26
CA SER A 638 30.66 -13.23 -2.80
C SER A 638 29.66 -14.12 -2.05
N VAL A 639 30.04 -14.57 -0.85
CA VAL A 639 29.20 -15.32 0.11
C VAL A 639 29.07 -14.52 1.41
N SER A 640 27.84 -14.16 1.75
CA SER A 640 27.45 -13.53 3.01
C SER A 640 27.13 -14.59 4.06
N LEU A 641 27.88 -14.57 5.16
CA LEU A 641 27.70 -15.46 6.29
C LEU A 641 26.84 -14.79 7.35
N ASN A 642 25.55 -15.11 7.36
CA ASN A 642 24.58 -14.59 8.33
C ASN A 642 24.11 -15.73 9.25
N THR A 643 25.07 -16.50 9.75
CA THR A 643 24.85 -17.78 10.44
C THR A 643 24.45 -17.66 11.92
N GLU A 644 24.20 -16.44 12.40
CA GLU A 644 23.78 -16.19 13.78
C GLU A 644 22.44 -16.87 14.10
N PRO A 645 22.26 -17.43 15.31
CA PRO A 645 20.99 -18.00 15.73
C PRO A 645 19.84 -17.00 15.62
N GLY A 646 18.74 -17.41 14.97
CA GLY A 646 17.55 -16.57 14.78
C GLY A 646 17.56 -15.74 13.49
N VAL A 647 18.69 -15.65 12.77
CA VAL A 647 18.73 -15.02 11.46
C VAL A 647 18.23 -16.00 10.40
N LEU A 648 16.96 -15.87 10.01
CA LEU A 648 16.32 -16.80 9.07
C LEU A 648 16.85 -16.63 7.64
N PHE A 649 17.04 -15.38 7.23
CA PHE A 649 17.31 -14.98 5.86
C PHE A 649 17.85 -13.53 5.83
N VAL A 650 18.80 -13.26 4.95
CA VAL A 650 19.32 -11.91 4.64
C VAL A 650 19.44 -11.78 3.13
N GLN A 651 18.91 -10.71 2.55
CA GLN A 651 19.18 -10.35 1.15
C GLN A 651 20.52 -9.62 1.08
N PRO A 652 21.56 -10.20 0.48
CA PRO A 652 22.85 -9.53 0.38
C PRO A 652 22.82 -8.44 -0.69
N ILE A 653 23.76 -7.50 -0.58
CA ILE A 653 23.96 -6.42 -1.55
C ILE A 653 25.00 -6.90 -2.57
N VAL A 654 24.62 -6.94 -3.86
CA VAL A 654 25.55 -7.35 -4.92
C VAL A 654 26.66 -6.31 -5.07
N MET A 655 27.91 -6.75 -4.93
CA MET A 655 29.08 -5.88 -4.88
C MET A 655 29.61 -5.61 -6.29
N ALA A 656 29.29 -4.46 -6.87
CA ALA A 656 29.82 -4.08 -8.18
C ALA A 656 31.36 -4.15 -8.20
N PRO A 657 31.98 -4.82 -9.19
CA PRO A 657 31.38 -5.21 -10.46
C PRO A 657 30.97 -6.70 -10.55
N GLN A 658 30.91 -7.42 -9.43
CA GLN A 658 30.38 -8.79 -9.37
C GLN A 658 28.88 -8.79 -9.71
N LEU A 659 28.40 -9.92 -10.23
CA LEU A 659 27.00 -10.07 -10.63
C LEU A 659 26.13 -10.72 -9.56
N CYS A 660 26.73 -11.44 -8.62
CA CYS A 660 26.01 -12.30 -7.69
C CYS A 660 26.62 -12.24 -6.29
N MET A 661 25.75 -12.37 -5.28
CA MET A 661 26.15 -12.64 -3.91
C MET A 661 25.20 -13.67 -3.30
N VAL A 662 25.77 -14.75 -2.77
CA VAL A 662 25.04 -15.80 -2.04
C VAL A 662 24.95 -15.39 -0.58
N SER A 663 23.83 -15.66 0.08
CA SER A 663 23.70 -15.53 1.54
C SER A 663 23.39 -16.87 2.20
N VAL A 664 23.89 -17.05 3.42
CA VAL A 664 23.66 -18.24 4.24
C VAL A 664 23.04 -17.82 5.56
N GLY A 665 21.81 -18.25 5.82
CA GLY A 665 21.11 -18.01 7.07
C GLY A 665 21.62 -18.86 8.24
N GLY A 666 21.13 -18.55 9.44
CA GLY A 666 21.34 -19.33 10.66
C GLY A 666 20.71 -20.73 10.59
N ARG A 667 21.23 -21.64 11.40
CA ARG A 667 20.72 -23.01 11.51
C ARG A 667 19.37 -23.01 12.23
N LEU A 668 18.39 -23.67 11.63
CA LEU A 668 17.04 -23.79 12.17
C LEU A 668 16.69 -25.26 12.35
N THR A 669 16.14 -25.59 13.51
CA THR A 669 15.52 -26.90 13.72
C THR A 669 14.11 -26.86 13.15
N ARG A 670 13.86 -27.69 12.13
CA ARG A 670 12.53 -27.92 11.56
C ARG A 670 12.01 -29.29 11.98
N LEU A 671 10.70 -29.40 12.16
CA LEU A 671 10.03 -30.68 12.26
C LEU A 671 9.54 -31.06 10.86
N VAL A 672 10.03 -32.19 10.33
CA VAL A 672 9.62 -32.76 9.05
C VAL A 672 8.96 -34.12 9.27
N LEU A 673 8.12 -34.57 8.33
CA LEU A 673 7.58 -35.92 8.35
C LEU A 673 8.47 -36.83 7.51
N GLU A 674 9.14 -37.79 8.14
CA GLU A 674 9.83 -38.87 7.45
C GLU A 674 9.01 -40.15 7.64
N ASP A 675 8.50 -40.70 6.53
CA ASP A 675 7.59 -41.87 6.53
C ASP A 675 6.38 -41.71 7.47
N GLY A 676 5.87 -40.48 7.60
CA GLY A 676 4.73 -40.15 8.46
C GLY A 676 5.08 -39.96 9.93
N VAL A 677 6.36 -40.06 10.31
CA VAL A 677 6.86 -39.82 11.67
C VAL A 677 7.46 -38.42 11.76
N PRO A 678 7.05 -37.59 12.74
CA PRO A 678 7.69 -36.30 12.98
C PRO A 678 9.14 -36.48 13.44
N THR A 679 10.08 -35.98 12.64
CA THR A 679 11.53 -36.02 12.87
C THR A 679 12.09 -34.60 12.82
N SER A 680 13.04 -34.29 13.70
CA SER A 680 13.75 -33.01 13.65
C SER A 680 14.87 -33.05 12.60
N THR A 681 14.98 -32.01 11.79
CA THR A 681 16.06 -31.81 10.81
C THR A 681 16.62 -30.40 10.96
N THR A 682 17.90 -30.24 10.65
CA THR A 682 18.57 -28.95 10.62
C THR A 682 18.53 -28.40 9.20
N VAL A 683 17.97 -27.20 9.05
CA VAL A 683 17.94 -26.49 7.76
C VAL A 683 18.68 -25.17 7.84
N VAL A 684 19.08 -24.68 6.67
CA VAL A 684 19.50 -23.29 6.46
C VAL A 684 18.82 -22.72 5.22
N THR A 685 18.67 -21.41 5.17
CA THR A 685 18.23 -20.71 3.94
C THR A 685 19.47 -20.31 3.15
N LEU A 686 19.53 -20.70 1.87
CA LEU A 686 20.48 -20.14 0.90
C LEU A 686 19.76 -19.09 0.07
N GLY A 687 20.29 -17.88 0.03
CA GLY A 687 19.82 -16.79 -0.82
C GLY A 687 20.79 -16.50 -1.96
N LEU A 688 20.29 -16.00 -3.08
CA LEU A 688 21.08 -15.45 -4.17
C LEU A 688 20.52 -14.08 -4.54
N ALA A 689 21.28 -13.02 -4.27
CA ALA A 689 21.08 -11.73 -4.90
C ALA A 689 21.88 -11.69 -6.20
N TYR A 690 21.26 -11.23 -7.29
CA TYR A 690 21.88 -11.24 -8.61
C TYR A 690 21.46 -10.02 -9.44
N ASP A 691 22.36 -9.57 -10.33
CA ASP A 691 22.06 -8.56 -11.33
C ASP A 691 21.12 -9.13 -12.39
N HIS A 692 19.88 -8.66 -12.39
CA HIS A 692 18.82 -9.19 -13.26
C HIS A 692 19.00 -8.78 -14.74
N ARG A 693 20.01 -7.96 -15.06
CA ARG A 693 20.40 -7.73 -16.47
C ARG A 693 21.08 -8.94 -17.08
N VAL A 694 21.78 -9.75 -16.26
CA VAL A 694 22.56 -10.90 -16.71
C VAL A 694 21.91 -12.22 -16.31
N VAL A 695 21.45 -12.32 -15.07
CA VAL A 695 20.95 -13.57 -14.50
C VAL A 695 19.43 -13.50 -14.41
N ASN A 696 18.75 -14.50 -14.95
CA ASN A 696 17.30 -14.59 -14.86
C ASN A 696 16.87 -15.47 -13.66
N GLY A 697 15.60 -15.40 -13.27
CA GLY A 697 15.08 -16.18 -12.14
C GLY A 697 15.19 -17.70 -12.29
N ARG A 698 15.21 -18.25 -13.51
CA ARG A 698 15.41 -19.69 -13.75
C ARG A 698 16.85 -20.09 -13.42
N ASP A 699 17.83 -19.34 -13.92
CA ASP A 699 19.26 -19.58 -13.70
C ASP A 699 19.60 -19.45 -12.22
N ALA A 700 19.03 -18.43 -11.55
CA ALA A 700 19.19 -18.23 -10.12
C ALA A 700 18.71 -19.43 -9.28
N ILE A 701 17.51 -19.95 -9.58
CA ILE A 701 16.97 -21.13 -8.90
C ILE A 701 17.76 -22.40 -9.24
N ALA A 702 18.18 -22.56 -10.50
CA ALA A 702 18.99 -23.69 -10.93
C ALA A 702 20.36 -23.71 -10.23
N PHE A 703 21.01 -22.55 -10.11
CA PHE A 703 22.25 -22.39 -9.38
C PHE A 703 22.09 -22.70 -7.89
N LEU A 704 21.07 -22.14 -7.23
CA LEU A 704 20.79 -22.42 -5.81
C LEU A 704 20.52 -23.91 -5.56
N ARG A 705 19.83 -24.59 -6.48
CA ARG A 705 19.62 -26.04 -6.42
C ARG A 705 20.92 -26.82 -6.61
N ALA A 706 21.77 -26.44 -7.56
CA ALA A 706 23.07 -27.09 -7.73
C ALA A 706 23.95 -26.98 -6.47
N VAL A 707 23.95 -25.80 -5.82
CA VAL A 707 24.64 -25.60 -4.53
C VAL A 707 24.00 -26.45 -3.44
N ALA A 708 22.66 -26.51 -3.37
CA ALA A 708 21.96 -27.34 -2.41
C ALA A 708 22.24 -28.84 -2.60
N ASP A 709 22.26 -29.32 -3.84
CA ASP A 709 22.54 -30.73 -4.17
C ASP A 709 23.98 -31.10 -3.82
N ALA A 710 24.95 -30.19 -4.06
CA ALA A 710 26.34 -30.37 -3.64
C ALA A 710 26.48 -30.45 -2.11
N LEU A 711 25.65 -29.73 -1.34
CA LEU A 711 25.58 -29.85 0.11
C LEU A 711 24.88 -31.14 0.57
N HIS A 712 24.02 -31.76 -0.25
CA HIS A 712 23.44 -33.06 0.09
C HIS A 712 24.43 -34.20 -0.16
N ASP A 713 25.25 -34.10 -1.21
CA ASP A 713 26.32 -35.07 -1.53
C ASP A 713 27.63 -34.74 -0.81
N ALA A 714 27.62 -34.87 0.51
CA ALA A 714 28.72 -34.47 1.38
C ALA A 714 30.04 -35.20 1.06
N GLU A 715 29.99 -36.48 0.65
CA GLU A 715 31.20 -37.22 0.28
C GLU A 715 31.85 -36.67 -0.98
N ARG A 716 31.05 -36.35 -2.00
CA ARG A 716 31.57 -35.72 -3.21
C ARG A 716 32.14 -34.33 -2.92
N LEU A 717 31.48 -33.56 -2.06
CA LEU A 717 31.95 -32.22 -1.67
C LEU A 717 33.34 -32.27 -1.00
N VAL A 718 33.58 -33.26 -0.14
CA VAL A 718 34.88 -33.50 0.51
C VAL A 718 35.92 -34.06 -0.46
N ALA A 719 35.51 -34.94 -1.37
CA ALA A 719 36.40 -35.59 -2.35
C ALA A 719 36.88 -34.66 -3.48
N CYS A 720 36.24 -33.50 -3.69
CA CYS A 720 36.63 -32.49 -4.67
C CYS A 720 37.95 -31.78 -4.30
N ALA A 721 39.06 -32.52 -4.32
CA ALA A 721 40.43 -31.99 -4.26
C ALA A 721 41.24 -32.55 -5.44
N GLY A 722 41.52 -31.71 -6.44
CA GLY A 722 42.43 -32.00 -7.55
C GLY A 722 41.77 -32.31 -8.92
N PRO A 723 42.44 -31.98 -10.05
CA PRO A 723 41.86 -32.02 -11.39
C PRO A 723 41.66 -33.45 -11.89
N GLN A 724 40.58 -33.67 -12.67
CA GLN A 724 40.57 -34.70 -13.71
C GLN A 724 41.02 -34.10 -15.03
#